data_AF-A0A9Q1IA05-F1
#
_entry.id   AF-A0A9Q1IA05-F1
#
_cell.length_a   1.000
_cell.length_b   1.000
_cell.length_c   1.000
_cell.angle_alpha   90.00
_cell.angle_beta   90.00
_cell.angle_gamma   90.00
#
_symmetry.space_group_name_H-M   'P 1'
#
loop_
_entity.id
_entity.type
_entity.pdbx_description
1 polymer ?
#
loop_
_entity_poly.entity_id
_entity_poly.type
_entity_poly.pdbx_seq_one_letter_code
_entity_poly.pdbx_strand_id
1 'polypeptide(L)'
;MRMRFYGKYAELEPVNRQLTSIMSSGTVTMAEPVCLIENDKDGNLRVVPQAVEILKQIDQFVVVVAVVGLYRTGKSYLMNKLAGKRKGFALGATIQSKTKGIWMWCIPHPKKADHTLVLLDTEGLGDVEKGDTKNDNWVFSLAVLLSSALVYNSIGTIDNDALQRLHYVTELTEHIKVKSQANDEDESTEFMRFFPSFVWTVRDFTLELEYDGEQITADQYLDNALKLKHGEGRRTMEYNLPRNCLRNYFPTRKCFMFDRPTSAEKMKHMDDLSDEDLEPSFVRQAGTFYDYVLSETKTKTMKGGYNMTGRMLGSLAKMYLDAICSGHIPCLENAVVALAQIENSNAVAEAVKFYKENIANSVAFPTETQAALSDIHGKVEERAVKIFMDHCFKDEDQKCQIELMKLLQTEYTAICDKNIVESKKACESIIKRIFRPMENICKYMTVGGYQQYCKDLDNFISKYRSAEGKGIKGEESLKEYLAKKESVGQAIMAADRSLSEGQRKEEENRARLEVMEQARRADEEKRKILEKQMKDQERSYRENMKQLENKMEEDRKNAAKEFEMTLNSKLKEKYELLKQGFDEKAKLMQAEIDSLMKEKAKNAEKKPSFFSRMGENVPECGQPPMRGNTGEGRSFVPELQRSLMGKLETKGRKETTS
;
A
#
# COMPACT_ATOMS: atom_id res chain seq x y z
N MET A 1 5.50 -26.50 -60.82
CA MET A 1 6.79 -26.35 -60.12
C MET A 1 6.78 -25.05 -59.31
N ARG A 2 6.46 -25.13 -58.00
CA ARG A 2 6.93 -24.24 -56.91
C ARG A 2 6.15 -24.54 -55.62
N MET A 3 6.92 -24.84 -54.58
CA MET A 3 6.52 -25.16 -53.21
C MET A 3 5.72 -24.03 -52.53
N ARG A 4 4.76 -24.39 -51.68
CA ARG A 4 4.24 -23.51 -50.61
C ARG A 4 4.71 -24.05 -49.27
N PHE A 5 5.45 -23.23 -48.54
CA PHE A 5 5.82 -23.47 -47.15
C PHE A 5 4.63 -23.18 -46.22
N TYR A 6 4.43 -24.07 -45.24
CA TYR A 6 3.52 -23.91 -44.11
C TYR A 6 4.17 -22.99 -43.05
N GLY A 7 3.36 -22.08 -42.48
CA GLY A 7 3.69 -21.32 -41.27
C GLY A 7 2.48 -21.30 -40.35
N LYS A 8 2.63 -21.90 -39.16
CA LYS A 8 1.66 -21.98 -38.07
C LYS A 8 1.53 -20.63 -37.36
N TYR A 9 0.30 -20.15 -37.14
CA TYR A 9 -0.11 -19.36 -35.97
C TYR A 9 -1.55 -19.73 -35.64
N ALA A 10 -1.77 -20.36 -34.49
CA ALA A 10 -3.07 -20.52 -33.87
C ALA A 10 -2.98 -19.79 -32.51
N GLU A 11 -3.58 -18.61 -32.45
CA GLU A 11 -3.61 -17.73 -31.28
C GLU A 11 -4.90 -17.97 -30.47
N LEU A 12 -4.70 -18.35 -29.21
CA LEU A 12 -5.33 -17.85 -27.97
C LEU A 12 -6.79 -17.32 -28.05
N GLU A 13 -7.73 -18.08 -27.47
CA GLU A 13 -9.09 -17.62 -27.10
C GLU A 13 -9.13 -16.91 -25.71
N PRO A 14 -10.17 -16.09 -25.41
CA PRO A 14 -9.98 -14.82 -24.71
C PRO A 14 -10.25 -14.82 -23.18
N VAL A 15 -9.47 -13.97 -22.51
CA VAL A 15 -9.33 -13.67 -21.07
C VAL A 15 -10.58 -13.09 -20.35
N ASN A 16 -11.73 -12.93 -21.01
CA ASN A 16 -12.73 -11.93 -20.56
C ASN A 16 -14.10 -12.44 -20.06
N ARG A 17 -14.21 -13.70 -19.57
CA ARG A 17 -15.51 -14.27 -19.13
C ARG A 17 -15.66 -14.61 -17.64
N GLN A 18 -14.62 -14.53 -16.81
CA GLN A 18 -14.71 -14.90 -15.38
C GLN A 18 -14.94 -13.73 -14.41
N LEU A 19 -14.96 -12.48 -14.88
CA LEU A 19 -15.19 -11.30 -14.04
C LEU A 19 -16.58 -10.70 -14.32
N THR A 20 -17.47 -10.71 -13.32
CA THR A 20 -18.71 -9.91 -13.39
C THR A 20 -18.46 -8.48 -12.88
N SER A 21 -18.51 -7.52 -13.80
CA SER A 21 -18.67 -6.05 -13.61
C SER A 21 -17.78 -5.36 -12.55
N ILE A 22 -16.62 -4.86 -12.98
CA ILE A 22 -15.82 -3.87 -12.25
C ILE A 22 -16.33 -2.47 -12.60
N MET A 23 -17.16 -1.87 -11.75
CA MET A 23 -17.30 -0.41 -11.71
C MET A 23 -17.53 0.06 -10.26
N SER A 24 -16.52 0.80 -9.75
CA SER A 24 -16.53 1.74 -8.61
C SER A 24 -16.09 1.31 -7.19
N SER A 25 -15.69 0.07 -6.88
CA SER A 25 -15.33 -0.26 -5.46
C SER A 25 -14.16 -1.22 -5.18
N GLY A 26 -13.37 -1.67 -6.17
CA GLY A 26 -12.23 -2.58 -5.90
C GLY A 26 -12.63 -3.95 -5.32
N THR A 27 -13.92 -4.31 -5.38
CA THR A 27 -14.44 -5.58 -4.89
C THR A 27 -14.35 -6.64 -6.00
N VAL A 28 -13.53 -7.65 -5.80
CA VAL A 28 -13.44 -8.81 -6.71
C VAL A 28 -14.33 -9.92 -6.16
N THR A 29 -15.22 -10.44 -7.01
CA THR A 29 -16.01 -11.64 -6.73
C THR A 29 -15.68 -12.69 -7.77
N MET A 30 -15.08 -13.80 -7.34
CA MET A 30 -14.82 -14.94 -8.21
C MET A 30 -16.07 -15.82 -8.31
N ALA A 31 -16.45 -16.20 -9.54
CA ALA A 31 -17.58 -17.11 -9.76
C ALA A 31 -17.28 -18.55 -9.29
N GLU A 32 -16.03 -18.98 -9.43
CA GLU A 32 -15.55 -20.33 -9.11
C GLU A 32 -14.15 -20.27 -8.49
N PRO A 33 -13.75 -21.29 -7.69
CA PRO A 33 -12.39 -21.38 -7.19
C PRO A 33 -11.35 -21.61 -8.29
N VAL A 34 -10.14 -21.09 -8.07
CA VAL A 34 -9.01 -21.23 -8.99
C VAL A 34 -7.82 -21.81 -8.23
N CYS A 35 -7.03 -22.65 -8.90
CA CYS A 35 -5.78 -23.17 -8.33
C CYS A 35 -4.78 -22.02 -8.11
N LEU A 36 -4.30 -21.82 -6.88
CA LEU A 36 -3.29 -20.81 -6.54
C LEU A 36 -1.88 -21.40 -6.60
N ILE A 37 -1.69 -22.57 -6.00
CA ILE A 37 -0.44 -23.33 -6.03
C ILE A 37 -0.76 -24.72 -6.57
N GLU A 38 -0.21 -25.04 -7.72
CA GLU A 38 -0.31 -26.36 -8.34
C GLU A 38 0.74 -27.30 -7.73
N ASN A 39 0.37 -28.57 -7.56
CA ASN A 39 1.29 -29.67 -7.27
C ASN A 39 1.26 -30.59 -8.49
N ASP A 40 2.29 -30.49 -9.34
CA ASP A 40 2.33 -31.22 -10.61
C ASP A 40 2.58 -32.73 -10.41
N LYS A 41 2.45 -33.51 -11.49
CA LYS A 41 2.62 -34.98 -11.44
C LYS A 41 4.03 -35.41 -11.07
N ASP A 42 5.01 -34.54 -11.26
CA ASP A 42 6.41 -34.76 -10.91
C ASP A 42 6.70 -34.31 -9.47
N GLY A 43 5.68 -33.84 -8.73
CA GLY A 43 5.79 -33.36 -7.36
C GLY A 43 6.38 -31.96 -7.23
N ASN A 44 6.42 -31.15 -8.30
CA ASN A 44 6.86 -29.77 -8.20
C ASN A 44 5.69 -28.84 -7.86
N LEU A 45 5.89 -28.03 -6.82
CA LEU A 45 4.95 -26.98 -6.47
C LEU A 45 5.20 -25.73 -7.32
N ARG A 46 4.14 -25.13 -7.90
CA ARG A 46 4.24 -23.92 -8.72
C ARG A 46 3.08 -22.96 -8.46
N VAL A 47 3.35 -21.66 -8.42
CA VAL A 47 2.29 -20.65 -8.34
C VAL A 47 1.66 -20.50 -9.71
N VAL A 48 0.32 -20.51 -9.75
CA VAL A 48 -0.45 -20.29 -10.98
C VAL A 48 -0.52 -18.79 -11.27
N PRO A 49 0.07 -18.30 -12.39
CA PRO A 49 0.14 -16.86 -12.66
C PRO A 49 -1.22 -16.18 -12.75
N GLN A 50 -2.23 -16.85 -13.30
CA GLN A 50 -3.59 -16.32 -13.39
C GLN A 50 -4.19 -16.04 -12.00
N ALA A 51 -3.94 -16.89 -11.02
CA ALA A 51 -4.42 -16.70 -9.65
C ALA A 51 -3.77 -15.49 -8.99
N VAL A 52 -2.46 -15.29 -9.18
CA VAL A 52 -1.76 -14.11 -8.67
C VAL A 52 -2.29 -12.83 -9.31
N GLU A 53 -2.63 -12.86 -10.60
CA GLU A 53 -3.18 -11.68 -11.28
C GLU A 53 -4.56 -11.29 -10.75
N ILE A 54 -5.40 -12.26 -10.37
CA ILE A 54 -6.66 -12.00 -9.65
C ILE A 54 -6.37 -11.32 -8.31
N LEU A 55 -5.42 -11.85 -7.54
CA LEU A 55 -5.05 -11.28 -6.23
C LEU A 55 -4.52 -9.85 -6.34
N LYS A 56 -3.73 -9.52 -7.38
CA LYS A 56 -3.21 -8.16 -7.62
C LYS A 56 -4.29 -7.10 -7.81
N GLN A 57 -5.48 -7.48 -8.26
CA GLN A 57 -6.62 -6.57 -8.47
C GLN A 57 -7.40 -6.28 -7.18
N ILE A 58 -7.04 -6.92 -6.06
CA ILE A 58 -7.71 -6.78 -4.77
C ILE A 58 -6.88 -5.87 -3.87
N ASP A 59 -7.23 -4.58 -3.87
CA ASP A 59 -6.62 -3.58 -2.97
C ASP A 59 -7.28 -3.57 -1.57
N GLN A 60 -8.40 -4.30 -1.40
CA GLN A 60 -9.03 -4.50 -0.09
C GLN A 60 -8.19 -5.36 0.84
N PHE A 61 -8.35 -5.15 2.16
CA PHE A 61 -7.75 -6.01 3.16
C PHE A 61 -8.31 -7.44 3.10
N VAL A 62 -7.48 -8.44 3.39
CA VAL A 62 -7.90 -9.85 3.29
C VAL A 62 -8.08 -10.51 4.64
N VAL A 63 -9.15 -11.30 4.75
CA VAL A 63 -9.33 -12.32 5.77
C VAL A 63 -9.10 -13.66 5.09
N VAL A 64 -8.08 -14.41 5.50
CA VAL A 64 -7.70 -15.65 4.82
C VAL A 64 -8.05 -16.85 5.70
N VAL A 65 -8.87 -17.78 5.20
CA VAL A 65 -9.22 -19.01 5.91
C VAL A 65 -8.71 -20.19 5.10
N ALA A 66 -7.79 -20.96 5.67
CA ALA A 66 -7.28 -22.18 5.04
C ALA A 66 -7.83 -23.42 5.75
N VAL A 67 -8.18 -24.46 4.99
CA VAL A 67 -8.53 -25.77 5.54
C VAL A 67 -7.50 -26.81 5.17
N VAL A 68 -7.03 -27.57 6.17
CA VAL A 68 -6.05 -28.64 6.05
C VAL A 68 -6.57 -29.90 6.74
N GLY A 69 -6.02 -31.05 6.39
CA GLY A 69 -6.39 -32.33 6.99
C GLY A 69 -6.31 -33.47 5.99
N LEU A 70 -6.51 -34.69 6.50
CA LEU A 70 -6.40 -35.91 5.70
C LEU A 70 -7.28 -35.87 4.45
N TYR A 71 -6.87 -36.62 3.43
CA TYR A 71 -7.69 -36.79 2.23
C TYR A 71 -9.07 -37.38 2.60
N ARG A 72 -10.12 -36.96 1.88
CA ARG A 72 -11.52 -37.42 2.02
C ARG A 72 -12.24 -37.08 3.35
N THR A 73 -11.82 -36.05 4.07
CA THR A 73 -12.46 -35.63 5.33
C THR A 73 -13.57 -34.58 5.18
N GLY A 74 -13.94 -34.20 3.95
CA GLY A 74 -15.00 -33.21 3.69
C GLY A 74 -14.57 -31.74 3.86
N LYS A 75 -13.29 -31.43 3.63
CA LYS A 75 -12.72 -30.07 3.68
C LYS A 75 -13.42 -29.09 2.72
N SER A 76 -13.45 -29.43 1.44
CA SER A 76 -14.04 -28.63 0.37
C SER A 76 -15.52 -28.29 0.62
N TYR A 77 -16.26 -29.18 1.31
CA TYR A 77 -17.64 -28.91 1.71
C TYR A 77 -17.73 -27.76 2.71
N LEU A 78 -16.88 -27.75 3.75
CA LEU A 78 -16.84 -26.66 4.72
C LEU A 78 -16.46 -25.33 4.05
N MET A 79 -15.54 -25.35 3.08
CA MET A 79 -15.16 -24.15 2.34
C MET A 79 -16.28 -23.63 1.45
N ASN A 80 -17.05 -24.50 0.80
CA ASN A 80 -18.25 -24.08 0.05
C ASN A 80 -19.30 -23.45 0.97
N LYS A 81 -19.49 -23.99 2.18
CA LYS A 81 -20.35 -23.37 3.20
C LYS A 81 -19.86 -21.99 3.62
N LEU A 82 -18.56 -21.81 3.85
CA LEU A 82 -17.98 -20.49 4.13
C LEU A 82 -18.15 -19.51 2.96
N ALA A 83 -18.14 -20.00 1.72
CA ALA A 83 -18.42 -19.19 0.56
C ALA A 83 -19.90 -18.76 0.44
N GLY A 84 -20.80 -19.34 1.25
CA GLY A 84 -22.24 -19.15 1.11
C GLY A 84 -22.79 -19.74 -0.19
N LYS A 85 -22.10 -20.72 -0.78
CA LYS A 85 -22.45 -21.34 -2.06
C LYS A 85 -22.60 -22.85 -1.90
N ARG A 86 -23.55 -23.45 -2.64
CA ARG A 86 -23.72 -24.90 -2.67
C ARG A 86 -22.64 -25.60 -3.51
N LYS A 87 -22.26 -24.97 -4.63
CA LYS A 87 -21.24 -25.46 -5.57
C LYS A 87 -20.07 -24.49 -5.62
N GLY A 88 -18.86 -25.01 -5.77
CA GLY A 88 -17.61 -24.26 -5.73
C GLY A 88 -16.42 -25.20 -5.83
N PHE A 89 -15.70 -25.40 -4.72
CA PHE A 89 -14.64 -26.39 -4.63
C PHE A 89 -15.23 -27.78 -4.89
N ALA A 90 -14.59 -28.55 -5.77
CA ALA A 90 -15.10 -29.83 -6.22
C ALA A 90 -15.12 -30.86 -5.08
N LEU A 91 -16.27 -31.42 -4.74
CA LEU A 91 -16.35 -32.53 -3.79
C LEU A 91 -16.01 -33.85 -4.51
N GLY A 92 -15.17 -34.67 -3.90
CA GLY A 92 -14.81 -35.98 -4.46
C GLY A 92 -15.71 -37.09 -3.92
N ALA A 93 -16.35 -37.87 -4.78
CA ALA A 93 -17.08 -39.09 -4.39
C ALA A 93 -16.24 -40.38 -4.47
N THR A 94 -15.11 -40.35 -5.19
CA THR A 94 -14.23 -41.49 -5.50
C THR A 94 -12.92 -41.47 -4.74
N ILE A 95 -12.25 -42.62 -4.57
CA ILE A 95 -11.00 -42.76 -3.79
C ILE A 95 -9.89 -41.78 -4.23
N GLN A 96 -9.84 -41.44 -5.52
CA GLN A 96 -8.91 -40.47 -6.09
C GLN A 96 -9.06 -39.06 -5.48
N SER A 97 -7.95 -38.43 -5.11
CA SER A 97 -7.93 -37.05 -4.64
C SER A 97 -8.24 -36.07 -5.79
N LYS A 98 -9.18 -35.15 -5.55
CA LYS A 98 -9.60 -34.15 -6.54
C LYS A 98 -8.81 -32.84 -6.41
N THR A 99 -8.62 -32.35 -5.19
CA THR A 99 -7.86 -31.12 -4.93
C THR A 99 -6.37 -31.44 -4.94
N LYS A 100 -5.64 -30.91 -5.93
CA LYS A 100 -4.18 -30.97 -6.02
C LYS A 100 -3.59 -29.58 -5.73
N GLY A 101 -2.59 -29.51 -4.86
CA GLY A 101 -2.01 -28.24 -4.40
C GLY A 101 -2.92 -27.43 -3.47
N ILE A 102 -2.99 -26.10 -3.67
CA ILE A 102 -3.80 -25.15 -2.89
C ILE A 102 -4.69 -24.35 -3.84
N TRP A 103 -6.00 -24.43 -3.61
CA TRP A 103 -7.01 -23.72 -4.38
C TRP A 103 -7.53 -22.53 -3.59
N MET A 104 -7.80 -21.42 -4.29
CA MET A 104 -8.31 -20.21 -3.68
C MET A 104 -9.69 -19.82 -4.22
N TRP A 105 -10.51 -19.20 -3.37
CA TRP A 105 -11.75 -18.56 -3.76
C TRP A 105 -11.90 -17.21 -3.05
N CYS A 106 -11.87 -16.12 -3.81
CA CYS A 106 -11.97 -14.76 -3.29
C CYS A 106 -13.40 -14.23 -3.47
N ILE A 107 -14.03 -13.86 -2.36
CA ILE A 107 -15.37 -13.28 -2.34
C ILE A 107 -15.43 -12.08 -1.39
N PRO A 108 -16.37 -11.13 -1.58
CA PRO A 108 -16.58 -10.05 -0.62
C PRO A 108 -16.86 -10.60 0.77
N HIS A 109 -16.24 -10.02 1.81
CA HIS A 109 -16.42 -10.52 3.16
C HIS A 109 -17.84 -10.20 3.67
N PRO A 110 -18.66 -11.20 4.06
CA PRO A 110 -20.10 -10.96 4.33
C PRO A 110 -20.38 -10.02 5.51
N LYS A 111 -19.44 -9.90 6.46
CA LYS A 111 -19.56 -9.06 7.67
C LYS A 111 -18.63 -7.83 7.71
N LYS A 112 -17.78 -7.61 6.70
CA LYS A 112 -16.75 -6.55 6.69
C LYS A 112 -16.66 -5.93 5.29
N ALA A 113 -17.19 -4.72 5.12
CA ALA A 113 -17.41 -4.12 3.79
C ALA A 113 -16.11 -3.78 3.01
N ASP A 114 -15.04 -3.47 3.74
CA ASP A 114 -13.71 -3.11 3.25
C ASP A 114 -12.76 -4.31 3.12
N HIS A 115 -13.28 -5.53 3.30
CA HIS A 115 -12.50 -6.76 3.27
C HIS A 115 -12.95 -7.75 2.20
N THR A 116 -11.97 -8.50 1.69
CA THR A 116 -12.19 -9.71 0.90
C THR A 116 -11.94 -10.95 1.76
N LEU A 117 -12.84 -11.92 1.71
CA LEU A 117 -12.66 -13.24 2.27
C LEU A 117 -11.96 -14.14 1.24
N VAL A 118 -10.78 -14.63 1.58
CA VAL A 118 -9.99 -15.56 0.76
C VAL A 118 -10.06 -16.94 1.39
N LEU A 119 -10.68 -17.86 0.69
CA LEU A 119 -10.85 -19.25 1.11
C LEU A 119 -9.78 -20.11 0.44
N LEU A 120 -8.95 -20.80 1.23
CA LEU A 120 -7.91 -21.71 0.73
C LEU A 120 -8.28 -23.17 1.05
N ASP A 121 -8.59 -23.95 0.02
CA ASP A 121 -8.80 -25.40 0.13
C ASP A 121 -7.52 -26.13 -0.27
N THR A 122 -6.97 -26.94 0.63
CA THR A 122 -5.73 -27.66 0.37
C THR A 122 -5.97 -29.08 -0.08
N GLU A 123 -5.01 -29.61 -0.81
CA GLU A 123 -4.87 -31.03 -1.05
C GLU A 123 -4.88 -31.83 0.26
N GLY A 124 -5.42 -33.05 0.19
CA GLY A 124 -5.48 -33.95 1.32
C GLY A 124 -4.11 -34.49 1.71
N LEU A 125 -3.79 -34.39 2.99
CA LEU A 125 -2.57 -34.94 3.56
C LEU A 125 -2.64 -36.48 3.56
N GLY A 126 -1.51 -37.14 3.30
CA GLY A 126 -1.37 -38.60 3.32
C GLY A 126 -2.03 -39.32 2.15
N ASP A 127 -2.16 -38.66 1.00
CA ASP A 127 -2.70 -39.25 -0.23
C ASP A 127 -1.74 -40.33 -0.79
N VAL A 128 -2.24 -41.57 -0.88
CA VAL A 128 -1.45 -42.76 -1.22
C VAL A 128 -0.89 -42.69 -2.65
N GLU A 129 -1.56 -41.97 -3.56
CA GLU A 129 -1.10 -41.82 -4.95
C GLU A 129 0.16 -40.95 -5.09
N LYS A 130 0.55 -40.21 -4.05
CA LYS A 130 1.67 -39.25 -4.13
C LYS A 130 3.05 -39.87 -3.92
N GLY A 131 3.17 -40.82 -2.99
CA GLY A 131 4.47 -41.34 -2.54
C GLY A 131 5.43 -40.33 -1.87
N ASP A 132 5.20 -39.01 -1.95
CA ASP A 132 6.09 -37.95 -1.43
C ASP A 132 5.46 -37.15 -0.29
N THR A 133 5.90 -37.43 0.94
CA THR A 133 5.49 -36.74 2.17
C THR A 133 6.03 -35.30 2.26
N LYS A 134 7.07 -34.96 1.49
CA LYS A 134 7.70 -33.63 1.54
C LYS A 134 6.75 -32.52 1.07
N ASN A 135 5.94 -32.80 0.05
CA ASN A 135 4.98 -31.84 -0.45
C ASN A 135 3.81 -31.60 0.51
N ASP A 136 3.42 -32.60 1.29
CA ASP A 136 2.40 -32.44 2.32
C ASP A 136 2.86 -31.46 3.42
N ASN A 137 4.13 -31.53 3.83
CA ASN A 137 4.73 -30.57 4.76
C ASN A 137 4.70 -29.15 4.23
N TRP A 138 5.04 -28.95 2.94
CA TRP A 138 5.02 -27.63 2.32
C TRP A 138 3.61 -27.09 2.14
N VAL A 139 2.65 -27.92 1.71
CA VAL A 139 1.24 -27.51 1.61
C VAL A 139 0.71 -27.08 2.98
N PHE A 140 1.02 -27.83 4.04
CA PHE A 140 0.65 -27.47 5.40
C PHE A 140 1.31 -26.16 5.86
N SER A 141 2.61 -26.02 5.65
CA SER A 141 3.38 -24.82 6.02
C SER A 141 2.88 -23.57 5.28
N LEU A 142 2.60 -23.69 3.99
CA LEU A 142 2.04 -22.60 3.18
C LEU A 142 0.63 -22.22 3.65
N ALA A 143 -0.22 -23.19 4.02
CA ALA A 143 -1.54 -22.92 4.58
C ALA A 143 -1.45 -22.15 5.91
N VAL A 144 -0.49 -22.49 6.78
CA VAL A 144 -0.19 -21.74 8.02
C VAL A 144 0.25 -20.31 7.68
N LEU A 145 1.24 -20.17 6.81
CA LEU A 145 1.85 -18.87 6.48
C LEU A 145 0.86 -17.89 5.82
N LEU A 146 -0.01 -18.38 4.94
CA LEU A 146 -0.92 -17.54 4.17
C LEU A 146 -2.22 -17.21 4.90
N SER A 147 -2.64 -18.03 5.87
CA SER A 147 -3.96 -17.88 6.51
C SER A 147 -3.98 -16.95 7.73
N SER A 148 -5.16 -16.41 8.02
CA SER A 148 -5.55 -15.79 9.29
C SER A 148 -6.20 -16.80 10.24
N ALA A 149 -6.90 -17.79 9.69
CA ALA A 149 -7.42 -18.95 10.42
C ALA A 149 -7.05 -20.24 9.68
N LEU A 150 -6.48 -21.18 10.43
CA LEU A 150 -6.19 -22.53 9.95
C LEU A 150 -7.23 -23.49 10.54
N VAL A 151 -8.06 -24.02 9.65
CA VAL A 151 -9.05 -25.04 9.97
C VAL A 151 -8.40 -26.41 9.78
N TYR A 152 -8.11 -27.11 10.88
CA TYR A 152 -7.69 -28.50 10.82
C TYR A 152 -8.92 -29.41 10.88
N ASN A 153 -9.12 -30.23 9.85
CA ASN A 153 -10.31 -31.06 9.68
C ASN A 153 -9.98 -32.55 9.76
N SER A 154 -10.53 -33.22 10.77
CA SER A 154 -10.34 -34.66 11.05
C SER A 154 -11.69 -35.37 11.20
N ILE A 155 -11.69 -36.70 11.06
CA ILE A 155 -12.86 -37.55 11.34
C ILE A 155 -12.64 -38.28 12.66
N GLY A 156 -13.71 -38.47 13.45
CA GLY A 156 -13.70 -39.30 14.64
C GLY A 156 -13.50 -38.49 15.92
N THR A 157 -12.47 -38.80 16.68
CA THR A 157 -12.20 -38.22 18.01
C THR A 157 -10.80 -37.59 18.08
N ILE A 158 -10.56 -36.73 19.06
CA ILE A 158 -9.22 -36.20 19.36
C ILE A 158 -8.52 -37.18 20.31
N ASP A 159 -7.98 -38.25 19.77
CA ASP A 159 -7.14 -39.21 20.49
C ASP A 159 -5.64 -38.90 20.32
N ASN A 160 -4.78 -39.75 20.88
CA ASN A 160 -3.34 -39.58 20.74
C ASN A 160 -2.87 -39.77 19.30
N ASP A 161 -3.52 -40.65 18.53
CA ASP A 161 -3.14 -40.90 17.15
C ASP A 161 -3.50 -39.69 16.27
N ALA A 162 -4.62 -39.02 16.51
CA ALA A 162 -5.01 -37.78 15.86
C ALA A 162 -3.99 -36.66 16.13
N LEU A 163 -3.50 -36.55 17.37
CA LEU A 163 -2.46 -35.59 17.73
C LEU A 163 -1.07 -35.96 17.19
N GLN A 164 -0.74 -37.26 17.07
CA GLN A 164 0.49 -37.70 16.42
C GLN A 164 0.43 -37.49 14.90
N ARG A 165 -0.74 -37.62 14.28
CA ARG A 165 -0.95 -37.27 12.87
C ARG A 165 -0.74 -35.77 12.61
N LEU A 166 -0.80 -34.93 13.63
CA LEU A 166 -0.37 -33.53 13.59
C LEU A 166 1.16 -33.35 13.68
N HIS A 167 1.98 -34.36 13.38
CA HIS A 167 3.43 -34.22 13.25
C HIS A 167 3.86 -33.05 12.33
N TYR A 168 3.04 -32.68 11.34
CA TYR A 168 3.23 -31.47 10.53
C TYR A 168 3.43 -30.20 11.38
N VAL A 169 2.74 -30.10 12.51
CA VAL A 169 2.85 -28.97 13.46
C VAL A 169 4.20 -28.99 14.19
N THR A 170 4.72 -30.19 14.50
CA THR A 170 6.02 -30.32 15.16
C THR A 170 7.19 -30.02 14.22
N GLU A 171 6.97 -30.19 12.91
CA GLU A 171 7.98 -29.91 11.87
C GLU A 171 7.91 -28.47 11.35
N LEU A 172 6.96 -27.64 11.80
CA LEU A 172 6.84 -26.25 11.35
C LEU A 172 8.12 -25.44 11.56
N THR A 173 8.85 -25.71 12.64
CA THR A 173 10.13 -25.04 12.95
C THR A 173 11.24 -25.40 11.97
N GLU A 174 11.12 -26.53 11.27
CA GLU A 174 12.07 -26.94 10.22
C GLU A 174 11.71 -26.33 8.86
N HIS A 175 10.44 -25.94 8.67
CA HIS A 175 9.88 -25.47 7.41
C HIS A 175 9.56 -23.97 7.40
N ILE A 176 9.67 -23.27 8.54
CA ILE A 176 9.42 -21.84 8.68
C ILE A 176 10.48 -21.22 9.57
N LYS A 177 11.14 -20.16 9.07
CA LYS A 177 12.04 -19.33 9.87
C LYS A 177 11.37 -18.01 10.23
N VAL A 178 11.51 -17.58 11.47
CA VAL A 178 11.07 -16.23 11.84
C VAL A 178 12.14 -15.21 11.50
N LYS A 179 13.36 -15.42 11.97
CA LYS A 179 14.48 -14.47 11.81
C LYS A 179 15.47 -14.94 10.74
N SER A 180 16.10 -13.97 10.08
CA SER A 180 17.12 -14.22 9.06
C SER A 180 18.45 -14.71 9.63
N GLN A 181 18.76 -14.36 10.88
CA GLN A 181 19.96 -14.79 11.61
C GLN A 181 19.61 -15.91 12.60
N ALA A 182 20.41 -16.98 12.59
CA ALA A 182 20.29 -18.07 13.55
C ALA A 182 20.81 -17.59 14.92
N ASN A 183 19.89 -17.19 15.79
CA ASN A 183 20.15 -17.16 17.21
C ASN A 183 19.46 -18.39 17.82
N ASP A 184 20.11 -19.08 18.76
CA ASP A 184 19.55 -20.20 19.53
C ASP A 184 18.40 -19.77 20.48
N GLU A 185 17.69 -18.68 20.17
CA GLU A 185 16.55 -18.19 20.94
C GLU A 185 15.26 -18.94 20.54
N ASP A 186 14.40 -19.23 21.50
CA ASP A 186 13.08 -19.80 21.26
C ASP A 186 12.22 -18.85 20.40
N GLU A 187 11.95 -19.24 19.15
CA GLU A 187 11.13 -18.49 18.19
C GLU A 187 9.61 -18.63 18.45
N SER A 188 9.19 -19.43 19.45
CA SER A 188 7.79 -19.68 19.81
C SER A 188 6.95 -18.40 19.95
N THR A 189 7.55 -17.37 20.54
CA THR A 189 6.90 -16.06 20.74
C THR A 189 6.55 -15.38 19.43
N GLU A 190 7.42 -15.50 18.43
CA GLU A 190 7.20 -14.91 17.12
C GLU A 190 6.23 -15.76 16.28
N PHE A 191 6.26 -17.09 16.40
CA PHE A 191 5.22 -17.93 15.81
C PHE A 191 3.83 -17.54 16.33
N MET A 192 3.68 -17.36 17.65
CA MET A 192 2.41 -16.92 18.25
C MET A 192 1.92 -15.56 17.73
N ARG A 193 2.83 -14.65 17.35
CA ARG A 193 2.48 -13.34 16.76
C ARG A 193 1.87 -13.45 15.36
N PHE A 194 2.35 -14.39 14.54
CA PHE A 194 2.05 -14.42 13.10
C PHE A 194 1.23 -15.60 12.62
N PHE A 195 1.17 -16.66 13.42
CA PHE A 195 0.41 -17.84 13.07
C PHE A 195 -1.09 -17.57 13.19
N PRO A 196 -1.89 -18.25 12.36
CA PRO A 196 -3.32 -18.06 12.33
C PRO A 196 -3.99 -18.51 13.64
N SER A 197 -5.26 -18.17 13.83
CA SER A 197 -6.08 -18.88 14.80
C SER A 197 -6.23 -20.36 14.38
N PHE A 198 -6.06 -21.28 15.32
CA PHE A 198 -6.25 -22.71 15.05
C PHE A 198 -7.70 -23.12 15.35
N VAL A 199 -8.36 -23.70 14.36
CA VAL A 199 -9.74 -24.20 14.49
C VAL A 199 -9.74 -25.69 14.19
N TRP A 200 -9.98 -26.53 15.20
CA TRP A 200 -10.14 -27.96 15.01
C TRP A 200 -11.60 -28.27 14.71
N THR A 201 -11.85 -28.85 13.53
CA THR A 201 -13.16 -29.35 13.12
C THR A 201 -13.13 -30.87 13.16
N VAL A 202 -13.93 -31.46 14.05
CA VAL A 202 -14.01 -32.89 14.27
C VAL A 202 -15.31 -33.40 13.66
N ARG A 203 -15.18 -34.18 12.58
CA ARG A 203 -16.26 -34.69 11.75
C ARG A 203 -16.72 -36.06 12.22
N ASP A 204 -18.00 -36.35 12.00
CA ASP A 204 -18.66 -37.60 12.35
C ASP A 204 -18.43 -37.97 13.82
N PHE A 205 -18.55 -37.00 14.72
CA PHE A 205 -18.40 -37.22 16.16
C PHE A 205 -19.61 -37.99 16.70
N THR A 206 -19.34 -39.03 17.49
CA THR A 206 -20.38 -39.96 17.98
C THR A 206 -20.42 -40.08 19.49
N LEU A 207 -19.58 -39.34 20.23
CA LEU A 207 -19.53 -39.41 21.69
C LEU A 207 -20.34 -38.28 22.32
N GLU A 208 -20.73 -38.46 23.58
CA GLU A 208 -21.28 -37.38 24.38
C GLU A 208 -20.12 -36.55 24.95
N LEU A 209 -20.28 -35.22 24.94
CA LEU A 209 -19.28 -34.29 25.50
C LEU A 209 -19.42 -34.24 27.01
N GLU A 210 -19.00 -35.32 27.67
CA GLU A 210 -19.02 -35.47 29.13
C GLU A 210 -17.62 -35.80 29.65
N TYR A 211 -17.24 -35.18 30.77
CA TYR A 211 -15.98 -35.45 31.45
C TYR A 211 -16.22 -35.44 32.97
N ASP A 212 -15.86 -36.54 33.65
CA ASP A 212 -16.10 -36.73 35.09
C ASP A 212 -17.56 -36.52 35.54
N GLY A 213 -18.54 -36.87 34.70
CA GLY A 213 -19.96 -36.71 35.02
C GLY A 213 -20.56 -35.35 34.64
N GLU A 214 -19.73 -34.41 34.15
CA GLU A 214 -20.15 -33.05 33.81
C GLU A 214 -20.14 -32.83 32.30
N GLN A 215 -21.17 -32.16 31.77
CA GLN A 215 -21.17 -31.74 30.37
C GLN A 215 -20.10 -30.67 30.13
N ILE A 216 -19.30 -30.90 29.09
CA ILE A 216 -18.23 -30.01 28.67
C ILE A 216 -18.50 -29.44 27.28
N THR A 217 -17.91 -28.28 26.99
CA THR A 217 -17.95 -27.69 25.65
C THR A 217 -16.93 -28.36 24.72
N ALA A 218 -17.10 -28.17 23.40
CA ALA A 218 -16.12 -28.63 22.42
C ALA A 218 -14.71 -28.03 22.66
N ASP A 219 -14.65 -26.77 23.11
CA ASP A 219 -13.39 -26.11 23.44
C ASP A 219 -12.73 -26.76 24.68
N GLN A 220 -13.52 -27.07 25.71
CA GLN A 220 -13.03 -27.81 26.88
C GLN A 220 -12.56 -29.22 26.52
N TYR A 221 -13.20 -29.88 25.56
CA TYR A 221 -12.75 -31.17 25.04
C TYR A 221 -11.35 -31.05 24.38
N LEU A 222 -11.15 -30.01 23.56
CA LEU A 222 -9.82 -29.73 22.98
C LEU A 222 -8.79 -29.39 24.05
N ASP A 223 -9.12 -28.52 25.01
CA ASP A 223 -8.21 -28.16 26.11
C ASP A 223 -7.81 -29.39 26.94
N ASN A 224 -8.74 -30.31 27.18
CA ASN A 224 -8.48 -31.59 27.83
C ASN A 224 -7.53 -32.48 27.01
N ALA A 225 -7.72 -32.57 25.70
CA ALA A 225 -6.84 -33.33 24.81
C ALA A 225 -5.41 -32.77 24.76
N LEU A 226 -5.26 -31.46 24.96
CA LEU A 226 -3.97 -30.74 24.97
C LEU A 226 -3.30 -30.66 26.34
N LYS A 227 -3.87 -31.29 27.39
CA LYS A 227 -3.22 -31.40 28.70
C LYS A 227 -1.88 -32.13 28.59
N LEU A 228 -0.87 -31.55 29.23
CA LEU A 228 0.48 -32.11 29.26
C LEU A 228 0.60 -33.17 30.36
N LYS A 229 1.52 -34.11 30.16
CA LYS A 229 1.90 -35.10 31.16
C LYS A 229 3.18 -34.68 31.90
N HIS A 230 3.22 -34.97 33.20
CA HIS A 230 4.39 -34.76 34.04
C HIS A 230 5.50 -35.77 33.74
N GLY A 231 6.75 -35.36 33.96
CA GLY A 231 7.94 -36.18 33.79
C GLY A 231 8.77 -35.85 32.53
N GLU A 232 10.03 -36.26 32.55
CA GLU A 232 11.02 -35.95 31.51
C GLU A 232 11.41 -37.20 30.68
N GLY A 233 10.71 -38.31 30.88
CA GLY A 233 10.95 -39.53 30.10
C GLY A 233 10.62 -39.34 28.61
N ARG A 234 11.32 -40.07 27.74
CA ARG A 234 11.16 -39.99 26.27
C ARG A 234 9.70 -40.08 25.82
N ARG A 235 8.92 -41.04 26.35
CA ARG A 235 7.48 -41.19 26.03
C ARG A 235 6.65 -39.96 26.42
N THR A 236 6.99 -39.32 27.53
CA THR A 236 6.32 -38.10 27.98
C THR A 236 6.68 -36.92 27.08
N MET A 237 7.94 -36.81 26.66
CA MET A 237 8.37 -35.80 25.69
C MET A 237 7.66 -35.96 24.34
N GLU A 238 7.63 -37.18 23.78
CA GLU A 238 6.94 -37.50 22.52
C GLU A 238 5.42 -37.19 22.61
N TYR A 239 4.79 -37.48 23.74
CA TYR A 239 3.38 -37.12 23.99
C TYR A 239 3.17 -35.61 24.09
N ASN A 240 4.06 -34.90 24.78
CA ASN A 240 3.94 -33.47 25.05
C ASN A 240 4.32 -32.60 23.84
N LEU A 241 5.18 -33.08 22.94
CA LEU A 241 5.71 -32.30 21.83
C LEU A 241 4.61 -31.67 20.93
N PRO A 242 3.71 -32.43 20.28
CA PRO A 242 2.66 -31.83 19.44
C PRO A 242 1.72 -30.92 20.23
N ARG A 243 1.50 -31.21 21.52
CA ARG A 243 0.67 -30.38 22.41
C ARG A 243 1.33 -29.06 22.74
N ASN A 244 2.62 -29.06 23.06
CA ASN A 244 3.40 -27.84 23.28
C ASN A 244 3.42 -26.99 22.00
N CYS A 245 3.65 -27.59 20.83
CA CYS A 245 3.65 -26.86 19.56
C CYS A 245 2.28 -26.20 19.30
N LEU A 246 1.16 -26.92 19.47
CA LEU A 246 -0.18 -26.32 19.33
C LEU A 246 -0.44 -25.20 20.34
N ARG A 247 0.04 -25.38 21.59
CA ARG A 247 -0.15 -24.41 22.67
C ARG A 247 0.68 -23.13 22.46
N ASN A 248 1.91 -23.29 21.98
CA ASN A 248 2.89 -22.21 21.86
C ASN A 248 2.87 -21.51 20.50
N TYR A 249 2.47 -22.17 19.42
CA TYR A 249 2.53 -21.57 18.09
C TYR A 249 1.23 -20.86 17.70
N PHE A 250 0.08 -21.36 18.12
CA PHE A 250 -1.22 -20.80 17.72
C PHE A 250 -1.82 -19.94 18.84
N PRO A 251 -2.02 -18.62 18.62
CA PRO A 251 -2.43 -17.69 19.68
C PRO A 251 -3.83 -17.97 20.22
N THR A 252 -4.69 -18.56 19.39
CA THR A 252 -6.06 -18.94 19.75
C THR A 252 -6.38 -20.32 19.20
N ARG A 253 -7.18 -21.07 19.95
CA ARG A 253 -7.58 -22.43 19.64
C ARG A 253 -9.09 -22.53 19.84
N LYS A 254 -9.79 -23.06 18.84
CA LYS A 254 -11.24 -23.26 18.84
C LYS A 254 -11.56 -24.68 18.37
N CYS A 255 -12.61 -25.28 18.91
CA CYS A 255 -13.07 -26.60 18.51
C CYS A 255 -14.52 -26.58 18.06
N PHE A 256 -14.82 -27.30 16.97
CA PHE A 256 -16.16 -27.57 16.50
C PHE A 256 -16.35 -29.06 16.28
N MET A 257 -17.46 -29.58 16.78
CA MET A 257 -17.88 -30.94 16.57
C MET A 257 -19.00 -30.95 15.54
N PHE A 258 -18.92 -31.89 14.61
CA PHE A 258 -19.94 -32.10 13.60
C PHE A 258 -20.46 -33.52 13.68
N ASP A 259 -21.76 -33.63 13.78
CA ASP A 259 -22.45 -34.89 13.61
C ASP A 259 -22.29 -35.34 12.15
N ARG A 260 -22.60 -36.61 11.90
CA ARG A 260 -22.57 -37.13 10.54
C ARG A 260 -23.61 -36.36 9.68
N PRO A 261 -23.24 -35.81 8.52
CA PRO A 261 -24.14 -34.94 7.75
C PRO A 261 -25.42 -35.63 7.26
N THR A 262 -25.30 -36.89 6.86
CA THR A 262 -26.39 -37.71 6.32
C THR A 262 -25.97 -39.18 6.29
N SER A 263 -26.84 -40.06 5.80
CA SER A 263 -26.56 -41.50 5.67
C SER A 263 -25.39 -41.79 4.71
N ALA A 264 -24.73 -42.95 4.90
CA ALA A 264 -23.59 -43.36 4.08
C ALA A 264 -23.90 -43.44 2.57
N GLU A 265 -25.13 -43.79 2.21
CA GLU A 265 -25.58 -43.88 0.82
C GLU A 265 -25.68 -42.51 0.16
N LYS A 266 -26.27 -41.54 0.88
CA LYS A 266 -26.45 -40.16 0.41
C LYS A 266 -25.14 -39.36 0.36
N MET A 267 -24.15 -39.71 1.20
CA MET A 267 -22.82 -39.06 1.21
C MET A 267 -22.10 -39.08 -0.14
N LYS A 268 -22.41 -40.04 -1.03
CA LYS A 268 -21.82 -40.11 -2.38
C LYS A 268 -22.29 -38.97 -3.29
N HIS A 269 -23.46 -38.40 -3.00
CA HIS A 269 -24.12 -37.36 -3.78
C HIS A 269 -24.18 -36.03 -3.01
N MET A 270 -23.22 -35.80 -2.10
CA MET A 270 -23.22 -34.63 -1.22
C MET A 270 -23.27 -33.29 -1.98
N ASP A 271 -22.78 -33.24 -3.22
CA ASP A 271 -22.85 -32.08 -4.12
C ASP A 271 -24.27 -31.68 -4.54
N ASP A 272 -25.21 -32.63 -4.50
CA ASP A 272 -26.58 -32.46 -4.96
C ASP A 272 -27.58 -32.29 -3.81
N LEU A 273 -27.13 -32.52 -2.56
CA LEU A 273 -27.98 -32.42 -1.37
C LEU A 273 -28.20 -30.96 -0.97
N SER A 274 -29.43 -30.66 -0.57
CA SER A 274 -29.82 -29.40 0.04
C SER A 274 -29.71 -29.47 1.56
N ASP A 275 -29.85 -28.33 2.26
CA ASP A 275 -29.76 -28.33 3.73
C ASP A 275 -30.92 -29.09 4.37
N GLU A 276 -32.05 -29.19 3.66
CA GLU A 276 -33.22 -29.97 4.03
C GLU A 276 -32.98 -31.49 3.98
N ASP A 277 -31.97 -31.94 3.23
CA ASP A 277 -31.60 -33.37 3.10
C ASP A 277 -30.59 -33.84 4.16
N LEU A 278 -30.09 -32.91 4.98
CA LEU A 278 -29.05 -33.13 5.98
C LEU A 278 -29.63 -33.22 7.39
N GLU A 279 -28.85 -33.82 8.28
CA GLU A 279 -29.20 -33.87 9.70
C GLU A 279 -29.34 -32.46 10.28
N PRO A 280 -30.47 -32.11 10.94
CA PRO A 280 -30.70 -30.77 11.43
C PRO A 280 -29.64 -30.28 12.44
N SER A 281 -29.05 -31.19 13.24
CA SER A 281 -27.96 -30.86 14.15
C SER A 281 -26.70 -30.45 13.40
N PHE A 282 -26.34 -31.17 12.35
CA PHE A 282 -25.21 -30.86 11.48
C PHE A 282 -25.36 -29.49 10.82
N VAL A 283 -26.56 -29.16 10.30
CA VAL A 283 -26.83 -27.85 9.69
C VAL A 283 -26.66 -26.73 10.72
N ARG A 284 -27.16 -26.90 11.95
CA ARG A 284 -26.96 -25.91 13.03
C ARG A 284 -25.48 -25.77 13.40
N GLN A 285 -24.75 -26.87 13.55
CA GLN A 285 -23.31 -26.87 13.85
C GLN A 285 -22.51 -26.16 12.74
N ALA A 286 -22.83 -26.42 11.46
CA ALA A 286 -22.24 -25.74 10.32
C ALA A 286 -22.56 -24.24 10.30
N GLY A 287 -23.77 -23.84 10.67
CA GLY A 287 -24.15 -22.44 10.87
C GLY A 287 -23.31 -21.75 11.95
N THR A 288 -23.17 -22.38 13.13
CA THR A 288 -22.35 -21.82 14.22
C THR A 288 -20.87 -21.69 13.82
N PHE A 289 -20.34 -22.68 13.11
CA PHE A 289 -18.98 -22.61 12.55
C PHE A 289 -18.83 -21.47 11.55
N TYR A 290 -19.78 -21.35 10.61
CA TYR A 290 -19.82 -20.27 9.63
C TYR A 290 -19.81 -18.89 10.31
N ASP A 291 -20.71 -18.70 11.28
CA ASP A 291 -20.82 -17.42 11.98
C ASP A 291 -19.58 -17.08 12.78
N TYR A 292 -18.97 -18.07 13.46
CA TYR A 292 -17.71 -17.88 14.17
C TYR A 292 -16.60 -17.47 13.22
N VAL A 293 -16.37 -18.22 12.13
CA VAL A 293 -15.28 -17.93 11.19
C VAL A 293 -15.42 -16.52 10.62
N LEU A 294 -16.63 -16.09 10.24
CA LEU A 294 -16.84 -14.77 9.68
C LEU A 294 -16.75 -13.62 10.70
N SER A 295 -17.01 -13.88 11.98
CA SER A 295 -17.02 -12.83 13.01
C SER A 295 -15.67 -12.70 13.70
N GLU A 296 -15.06 -13.84 14.03
CA GLU A 296 -13.88 -13.92 14.90
C GLU A 296 -12.57 -13.98 14.12
N THR A 297 -12.59 -14.40 12.84
CA THR A 297 -11.34 -14.44 12.05
C THR A 297 -10.85 -13.02 11.76
N LYS A 298 -9.60 -12.80 12.13
CA LYS A 298 -8.94 -11.50 12.00
C LYS A 298 -8.46 -11.26 10.57
N THR A 299 -8.30 -9.99 10.24
CA THR A 299 -7.59 -9.57 9.03
C THR A 299 -6.18 -10.17 9.05
N LYS A 300 -5.68 -10.62 7.89
CA LYS A 300 -4.33 -11.16 7.79
C LYS A 300 -3.35 -10.01 8.01
N THR A 301 -2.39 -10.22 8.91
CA THR A 301 -1.36 -9.24 9.23
C THR A 301 0.04 -9.80 9.02
N MET A 302 0.99 -8.90 8.80
CA MET A 302 2.43 -9.16 8.82
C MET A 302 3.08 -8.56 10.06
N LYS A 303 4.37 -8.86 10.27
CA LYS A 303 5.16 -8.32 11.38
C LYS A 303 5.11 -6.79 11.43
N GLY A 304 4.64 -6.25 12.57
CA GLY A 304 4.41 -4.82 12.78
C GLY A 304 2.95 -4.39 12.65
N GLY A 305 2.01 -5.34 12.59
CA GLY A 305 0.57 -5.09 12.56
C GLY A 305 0.05 -4.64 11.19
N TYR A 306 0.86 -4.71 10.14
CA TYR A 306 0.45 -4.27 8.80
C TYR A 306 -0.62 -5.21 8.24
N ASN A 307 -1.81 -4.66 7.98
CA ASN A 307 -2.89 -5.39 7.33
C ASN A 307 -2.51 -5.72 5.89
N MET A 308 -2.75 -6.96 5.48
CA MET A 308 -2.46 -7.40 4.12
C MET A 308 -3.64 -7.12 3.19
N THR A 309 -3.32 -6.66 1.97
CA THR A 309 -4.25 -6.64 0.85
C THR A 309 -4.16 -7.92 0.02
N GLY A 310 -5.08 -8.13 -0.92
CA GLY A 310 -5.01 -9.27 -1.84
C GLY A 310 -3.76 -9.22 -2.72
N ARG A 311 -3.36 -8.02 -3.18
CA ARG A 311 -2.11 -7.81 -3.93
C ARG A 311 -0.90 -8.32 -3.14
N MET A 312 -0.80 -7.93 -1.88
CA MET A 312 0.28 -8.36 -0.99
C MET A 312 0.26 -9.88 -0.78
N LEU A 313 -0.92 -10.49 -0.64
CA LEU A 313 -1.07 -11.94 -0.48
C LEU A 313 -0.55 -12.71 -1.71
N GLY A 314 -0.84 -12.21 -2.92
CA GLY A 314 -0.35 -12.81 -4.17
C GLY A 314 1.17 -12.76 -4.28
N SER A 315 1.77 -11.60 -3.96
CA SER A 315 3.22 -11.43 -3.90
C SER A 315 3.86 -12.32 -2.81
N LEU A 316 3.22 -12.46 -1.65
CA LEU A 316 3.68 -13.31 -0.55
C LEU A 316 3.69 -14.80 -0.94
N ALA A 317 2.60 -15.29 -1.53
CA ALA A 317 2.50 -16.68 -1.98
C ALA A 317 3.59 -17.04 -2.98
N LYS A 318 3.85 -16.13 -3.95
CA LYS A 318 4.95 -16.29 -4.91
C LYS A 318 6.30 -16.34 -4.21
N MET A 319 6.58 -15.40 -3.31
CA MET A 319 7.86 -15.31 -2.62
C MET A 319 8.18 -16.53 -1.76
N TYR A 320 7.20 -17.03 -1.00
CA TYR A 320 7.39 -18.25 -0.22
C TYR A 320 7.63 -19.46 -1.10
N LEU A 321 6.91 -19.57 -2.22
CA LEU A 321 7.12 -20.70 -3.11
C LEU A 321 8.46 -20.63 -3.85
N ASP A 322 8.86 -19.46 -4.33
CA ASP A 322 10.17 -19.26 -4.97
C ASP A 322 11.32 -19.65 -4.01
N ALA A 323 11.17 -19.34 -2.71
CA ALA A 323 12.12 -19.80 -1.68
C ALA A 323 12.16 -21.33 -1.57
N ILE A 324 11.00 -21.98 -1.46
CA ILE A 324 10.89 -23.46 -1.36
C ILE A 324 11.50 -24.13 -2.60
N CYS A 325 11.14 -23.67 -3.80
CA CYS A 325 11.65 -24.20 -5.06
C CYS A 325 13.16 -24.01 -5.22
N SER A 326 13.73 -22.97 -4.59
CA SER A 326 15.18 -22.72 -4.55
C SER A 326 15.91 -23.50 -3.46
N GLY A 327 15.20 -24.35 -2.69
CA GLY A 327 15.78 -25.11 -1.57
C GLY A 327 15.99 -24.28 -0.30
N HIS A 328 15.41 -23.08 -0.23
CA HIS A 328 15.44 -22.23 0.96
C HIS A 328 14.17 -22.38 1.80
N ILE A 329 14.29 -22.12 3.10
CA ILE A 329 13.17 -22.14 4.02
C ILE A 329 12.48 -20.76 3.99
N PRO A 330 11.14 -20.69 3.81
CA PRO A 330 10.37 -19.46 3.95
C PRO A 330 10.70 -18.70 5.24
N CYS A 331 11.01 -17.40 5.12
CA CYS A 331 11.37 -16.54 6.25
C CYS A 331 10.39 -15.37 6.40
N LEU A 332 9.78 -15.22 7.57
CA LEU A 332 8.79 -14.17 7.85
C LEU A 332 9.38 -12.77 7.77
N GLU A 333 10.57 -12.55 8.36
CA GLU A 333 11.24 -11.25 8.37
C GLU A 333 11.63 -10.80 6.96
N ASN A 334 12.25 -11.70 6.19
CA ASN A 334 12.66 -11.41 4.81
C ASN A 334 11.45 -11.09 3.93
N ALA A 335 10.32 -11.80 4.14
CA ALA A 335 9.10 -11.55 3.39
C ALA A 335 8.55 -10.14 3.63
N VAL A 336 8.62 -9.64 4.86
CA VAL A 336 8.18 -8.27 5.18
C VAL A 336 9.05 -7.22 4.48
N VAL A 337 10.37 -7.39 4.51
CA VAL A 337 11.29 -6.43 3.87
C VAL A 337 11.12 -6.44 2.35
N ALA A 338 11.08 -7.62 1.74
CA ALA A 338 10.96 -7.75 0.29
C ALA A 338 9.60 -7.26 -0.22
N LEU A 339 8.50 -7.54 0.50
CA LEU A 339 7.19 -6.99 0.15
C LEU A 339 7.13 -5.48 0.29
N ALA A 340 7.70 -4.90 1.36
CA ALA A 340 7.76 -3.45 1.53
C ALA A 340 8.50 -2.79 0.35
N GLN A 341 9.62 -3.38 -0.11
CA GLN A 341 10.35 -2.86 -1.27
C GLN A 341 9.51 -2.88 -2.55
N ILE A 342 8.82 -3.99 -2.83
CA ILE A 342 7.98 -4.14 -4.04
C ILE A 342 6.80 -3.16 -3.98
N GLU A 343 6.04 -3.16 -2.89
CA GLU A 343 4.82 -2.35 -2.78
C GLU A 343 5.13 -0.85 -2.67
N ASN A 344 6.16 -0.45 -1.93
CA ASN A 344 6.52 0.97 -1.82
C ASN A 344 7.01 1.51 -3.18
N SER A 345 7.76 0.72 -3.95
CA SER A 345 8.18 1.11 -5.31
C SER A 345 6.98 1.27 -6.23
N ASN A 346 6.01 0.35 -6.16
CA ASN A 346 4.76 0.43 -6.92
C ASN A 346 3.93 1.66 -6.49
N ALA A 347 3.84 1.94 -5.20
CA ALA A 347 3.11 3.08 -4.64
C ALA A 347 3.69 4.41 -5.13
N VAL A 348 5.02 4.55 -5.17
CA VAL A 348 5.69 5.74 -5.76
C VAL A 348 5.33 5.88 -7.23
N ALA A 349 5.46 4.80 -8.01
CA ALA A 349 5.17 4.83 -9.44
C ALA A 349 3.70 5.19 -9.73
N GLU A 350 2.77 4.63 -8.95
CA GLU A 350 1.33 4.89 -9.05
C GLU A 350 0.98 6.34 -8.72
N ALA A 351 1.51 6.87 -7.60
CA ALA A 351 1.30 8.25 -7.18
C ALA A 351 1.84 9.25 -8.22
N VAL A 352 3.04 9.02 -8.76
CA VAL A 352 3.64 9.87 -9.81
C VAL A 352 2.84 9.79 -11.10
N LYS A 353 2.41 8.60 -11.51
CA LYS A 353 1.56 8.42 -12.70
C LYS A 353 0.25 9.19 -12.55
N PHE A 354 -0.44 9.02 -11.41
CA PHE A 354 -1.66 9.74 -11.09
C PHE A 354 -1.44 11.26 -11.17
N TYR A 355 -0.36 11.76 -10.57
CA TYR A 355 -0.03 13.19 -10.59
C TYR A 355 0.13 13.71 -12.04
N LYS A 356 0.93 13.02 -12.86
CA LYS A 356 1.18 13.40 -14.26
C LYS A 356 -0.10 13.47 -15.09
N GLU A 357 -0.92 12.43 -15.02
CA GLU A 357 -2.16 12.32 -15.79
C GLU A 357 -3.17 13.40 -15.37
N ASN A 358 -3.32 13.64 -14.06
CA ASN A 358 -4.28 14.62 -13.55
C ASN A 358 -3.85 16.05 -13.82
N ILE A 359 -2.56 16.38 -13.73
CA ILE A 359 -2.07 17.69 -14.15
C ILE A 359 -2.29 17.90 -15.65
N ALA A 360 -1.91 16.92 -16.49
CA ALA A 360 -2.01 17.04 -17.94
C ALA A 360 -3.46 17.31 -18.40
N ASN A 361 -4.43 16.71 -17.70
CA ASN A 361 -5.86 16.88 -17.99
C ASN A 361 -6.46 18.15 -17.36
N SER A 362 -5.88 18.67 -16.27
CA SER A 362 -6.47 19.78 -15.51
C SER A 362 -5.88 21.16 -15.84
N VAL A 363 -4.67 21.22 -16.41
CA VAL A 363 -3.96 22.48 -16.65
C VAL A 363 -4.07 22.88 -18.12
N ALA A 364 -4.75 24.01 -18.38
CA ALA A 364 -4.69 24.71 -19.65
C ALA A 364 -3.56 25.75 -19.62
N PHE A 365 -2.64 25.69 -20.58
CA PHE A 365 -1.52 26.62 -20.68
C PHE A 365 -1.77 27.72 -21.73
N PRO A 366 -1.30 28.95 -21.50
CA PRO A 366 -0.80 29.45 -20.21
C PRO A 366 -1.96 29.63 -19.21
N THR A 367 -1.66 29.45 -17.92
CA THR A 367 -2.61 29.80 -16.85
C THR A 367 -2.63 31.32 -16.66
N GLU A 368 -3.82 31.89 -16.41
CA GLU A 368 -3.99 33.34 -16.22
C GLU A 368 -3.17 33.88 -15.04
N THR A 369 -3.01 33.11 -13.97
CA THR A 369 -2.21 33.50 -12.80
C THR A 369 -1.43 32.31 -12.26
N GLN A 370 -0.32 32.59 -11.57
CA GLN A 370 0.43 31.54 -10.86
C GLN A 370 -0.44 30.86 -9.80
N ALA A 371 -1.36 31.59 -9.16
CA ALA A 371 -2.26 31.03 -8.15
C ALA A 371 -3.19 29.95 -8.72
N ALA A 372 -3.68 30.12 -9.96
CA ALA A 372 -4.51 29.10 -10.61
C ALA A 372 -3.74 27.78 -10.81
N LEU A 373 -2.46 27.86 -11.20
CA LEU A 373 -1.60 26.69 -11.31
C LEU A 373 -1.30 26.06 -9.94
N SER A 374 -0.97 26.88 -8.94
CA SER A 374 -0.73 26.47 -7.55
C SER A 374 -1.92 25.71 -6.95
N ASP A 375 -3.14 26.18 -7.19
CA ASP A 375 -4.37 25.56 -6.66
C ASP A 375 -4.64 24.19 -7.27
N ILE A 376 -4.39 24.03 -8.58
CA ILE A 376 -4.49 22.73 -9.26
C ILE A 376 -3.41 21.78 -8.73
N HIS A 377 -2.15 22.24 -8.70
CA HIS A 377 -1.02 21.45 -8.20
C HIS A 377 -1.28 20.93 -6.78
N GLY A 378 -1.67 21.81 -5.84
CA GLY A 378 -1.87 21.41 -4.45
C GLY A 378 -2.98 20.37 -4.27
N LYS A 379 -4.06 20.40 -5.08
CA LYS A 379 -5.13 19.40 -5.02
C LYS A 379 -4.70 18.05 -5.59
N VAL A 380 -3.95 18.06 -6.68
CA VAL A 380 -3.48 16.82 -7.33
C VAL A 380 -2.37 16.18 -6.51
N GLU A 381 -1.46 16.97 -5.96
CA GLU A 381 -0.40 16.52 -5.06
C GLU A 381 -0.97 15.90 -3.79
N GLU A 382 -1.91 16.56 -3.11
CA GLU A 382 -2.55 16.03 -1.89
C GLU A 382 -3.12 14.62 -2.11
N ARG A 383 -3.74 14.38 -3.27
CA ARG A 383 -4.26 13.05 -3.65
C ARG A 383 -3.16 12.06 -4.03
N ALA A 384 -2.12 12.51 -4.74
CA ALA A 384 -0.99 11.65 -5.11
C ALA A 384 -0.25 11.14 -3.85
N VAL A 385 0.00 12.02 -2.89
CA VAL A 385 0.59 11.67 -1.59
C VAL A 385 -0.32 10.71 -0.85
N LYS A 386 -1.64 10.93 -0.87
CA LYS A 386 -2.59 10.02 -0.24
C LYS A 386 -2.56 8.62 -0.85
N ILE A 387 -2.54 8.50 -2.18
CA ILE A 387 -2.40 7.20 -2.87
C ILE A 387 -1.14 6.48 -2.41
N PHE A 388 -0.01 7.20 -2.32
CA PHE A 388 1.23 6.63 -1.79
C PHE A 388 1.07 6.18 -0.34
N MET A 389 0.48 7.00 0.53
CA MET A 389 0.28 6.66 1.94
C MET A 389 -0.64 5.46 2.14
N ASP A 390 -1.66 5.29 1.29
CA ASP A 390 -2.61 4.18 1.37
C ASP A 390 -1.95 2.83 0.98
N HIS A 391 -0.97 2.84 0.06
CA HIS A 391 -0.32 1.61 -0.44
C HIS A 391 1.07 1.32 0.14
N CYS A 392 1.75 2.33 0.67
CA CYS A 392 3.08 2.20 1.26
C CYS A 392 3.01 1.54 2.65
N PHE A 393 4.00 0.75 3.04
CA PHE A 393 4.17 0.29 4.42
C PHE A 393 5.65 0.01 4.72
N LYS A 394 6.02 0.09 6.01
CA LYS A 394 7.41 -0.13 6.47
C LYS A 394 8.46 0.62 5.61
N ASP A 395 8.23 1.90 5.33
CA ASP A 395 9.20 2.75 4.63
C ASP A 395 10.32 3.17 5.59
N GLU A 396 11.31 2.29 5.75
CA GLU A 396 12.46 2.51 6.62
C GLU A 396 13.22 3.78 6.21
N ASP A 397 13.42 4.68 7.18
CA ASP A 397 13.99 6.03 6.98
C ASP A 397 13.25 6.91 5.96
N GLN A 398 11.99 6.60 5.64
CA GLN A 398 11.15 7.38 4.74
C GLN A 398 11.77 7.55 3.34
N LYS A 399 12.53 6.56 2.87
CA LYS A 399 13.28 6.64 1.61
C LYS A 399 12.34 6.82 0.43
N CYS A 400 11.27 6.03 0.37
CA CYS A 400 10.31 6.06 -0.74
C CYS A 400 9.48 7.35 -0.70
N GLN A 401 9.13 7.83 0.50
CA GLN A 401 8.46 9.12 0.66
C GLN A 401 9.34 10.29 0.18
N ILE A 402 10.62 10.32 0.58
CA ILE A 402 11.58 11.33 0.13
C ILE A 402 11.74 11.28 -1.40
N GLU A 403 11.80 10.08 -1.97
CA GLU A 403 11.85 9.87 -3.42
C GLU A 403 10.61 10.43 -4.11
N LEU A 404 9.41 10.10 -3.63
CA LEU A 404 8.15 10.63 -4.15
C LEU A 404 8.15 12.17 -4.15
N MET A 405 8.51 12.78 -3.02
CA MET A 405 8.54 14.24 -2.89
C MET A 405 9.50 14.88 -3.91
N LYS A 406 10.68 14.28 -4.13
CA LYS A 406 11.63 14.76 -5.14
C LYS A 406 11.07 14.64 -6.56
N LEU A 407 10.40 13.53 -6.88
CA LEU A 407 9.80 13.31 -8.19
C LEU A 407 8.66 14.31 -8.44
N LEU A 408 7.74 14.47 -7.49
CA LEU A 408 6.64 15.43 -7.60
C LEU A 408 7.14 16.88 -7.74
N GLN A 409 8.17 17.26 -6.98
CA GLN A 409 8.80 18.59 -7.09
C GLN A 409 9.46 18.81 -8.45
N THR A 410 10.11 17.78 -9.00
CA THR A 410 10.74 17.84 -10.32
C THR A 410 9.68 18.06 -11.41
N GLU A 411 8.58 17.29 -11.34
CA GLU A 411 7.45 17.44 -12.26
C GLU A 411 6.80 18.82 -12.12
N TYR A 412 6.59 19.31 -10.89
CA TYR A 412 6.02 20.64 -10.67
C TYR A 412 6.90 21.77 -11.24
N THR A 413 8.22 21.66 -11.09
CA THR A 413 9.16 22.61 -11.69
C THR A 413 9.03 22.62 -13.21
N ALA A 414 8.99 21.45 -13.85
CA ALA A 414 8.83 21.33 -15.30
C ALA A 414 7.49 21.92 -15.79
N ILE A 415 6.41 21.75 -15.02
CA ILE A 415 5.09 22.33 -15.30
C ILE A 415 5.14 23.86 -15.21
N CYS A 416 5.82 24.41 -14.20
CA CYS A 416 6.01 25.85 -14.04
C CYS A 416 6.81 26.44 -15.21
N ASP A 417 7.90 25.79 -15.62
CA ASP A 417 8.72 26.23 -16.75
C ASP A 417 7.93 26.20 -18.06
N LYS A 418 7.13 25.16 -18.27
CA LYS A 418 6.22 25.08 -19.42
C LYS A 418 5.21 26.23 -19.41
N ASN A 419 4.63 26.55 -18.25
CA ASN A 419 3.71 27.68 -18.12
C ASN A 419 4.36 29.02 -18.46
N ILE A 420 5.62 29.22 -18.02
CA ILE A 420 6.41 30.41 -18.36
C ILE A 420 6.60 30.50 -19.88
N VAL A 421 7.03 29.42 -20.52
CA VAL A 421 7.30 29.39 -21.96
C VAL A 421 6.03 29.68 -22.78
N GLU A 422 4.91 29.03 -22.46
CA GLU A 422 3.64 29.24 -23.16
C GLU A 422 3.08 30.65 -22.92
N SER A 423 3.27 31.20 -21.72
CA SER A 423 2.89 32.58 -21.42
C SER A 423 3.70 33.58 -22.26
N LYS A 424 5.03 33.41 -22.37
CA LYS A 424 5.84 34.26 -23.26
C LYS A 424 5.38 34.20 -24.71
N LYS A 425 5.11 33.00 -25.25
CA LYS A 425 4.59 32.82 -26.61
C LYS A 425 3.24 33.52 -26.82
N ALA A 426 2.32 33.39 -25.86
CA ALA A 426 1.03 34.04 -25.91
C ALA A 426 1.17 35.57 -25.89
N CYS A 427 1.98 36.10 -24.97
CA CYS A 427 2.30 37.53 -24.91
C CYS A 427 2.88 38.05 -26.23
N GLU A 428 3.85 37.36 -26.84
CA GLU A 428 4.43 37.75 -28.12
C GLU A 428 3.40 37.81 -29.25
N SER A 429 2.48 36.83 -29.31
CA SER A 429 1.38 36.81 -30.28
C SER A 429 0.42 37.99 -30.08
N ILE A 430 0.06 38.27 -28.83
CA ILE A 430 -0.81 39.39 -28.46
C ILE A 430 -0.13 40.73 -28.79
N ILE A 431 1.16 40.88 -28.45
CA ILE A 431 1.95 42.08 -28.76
C ILE A 431 1.99 42.30 -30.26
N LYS A 432 2.37 41.28 -31.06
CA LYS A 432 2.39 41.38 -32.53
C LYS A 432 1.04 41.83 -33.09
N ARG A 433 -0.07 41.31 -32.56
CA ARG A 433 -1.41 41.68 -33.01
C ARG A 433 -1.80 43.12 -32.64
N ILE A 434 -1.60 43.51 -31.38
CA ILE A 434 -2.04 44.82 -30.85
C ILE A 434 -1.17 45.96 -31.39
N PHE A 435 0.15 45.74 -31.46
CA PHE A 435 1.13 46.77 -31.81
C PHE A 435 1.43 46.84 -33.32
N ARG A 436 0.87 45.94 -34.15
CA ARG A 436 1.00 45.95 -35.62
C ARG A 436 0.80 47.34 -36.26
N PRO A 437 -0.20 48.14 -35.86
CA PRO A 437 -0.41 49.46 -36.48
C PRO A 437 0.76 50.43 -36.28
N MET A 438 1.59 50.22 -35.24
CA MET A 438 2.78 51.06 -34.97
C MET A 438 4.03 50.64 -35.73
N GLU A 439 4.01 49.52 -36.47
CA GLU A 439 5.16 49.11 -37.27
C GLU A 439 5.43 50.07 -38.45
N ASN A 440 4.42 50.82 -38.90
CA ASN A 440 4.57 51.86 -39.91
C ASN A 440 5.13 53.15 -39.29
N ILE A 441 6.43 53.16 -39.01
CA ILE A 441 7.14 54.28 -38.37
C ILE A 441 6.97 55.60 -39.16
N CYS A 442 6.86 55.52 -40.49
CA CYS A 442 6.71 56.69 -41.36
C CYS A 442 5.49 57.56 -41.00
N LYS A 443 4.44 56.99 -40.40
CA LYS A 443 3.27 57.74 -39.88
C LYS A 443 3.67 58.80 -38.85
N TYR A 444 4.71 58.54 -38.07
CA TYR A 444 5.17 59.39 -36.96
C TYR A 444 6.33 60.32 -37.35
N MET A 445 6.89 60.20 -38.56
CA MET A 445 8.00 61.06 -39.04
C MET A 445 7.47 62.37 -39.64
N THR A 446 6.60 63.06 -38.89
CA THR A 446 5.96 64.32 -39.27
C THR A 446 6.06 65.34 -38.14
N VAL A 447 5.74 66.61 -38.41
CA VAL A 447 5.75 67.67 -37.38
C VAL A 447 4.68 67.36 -36.32
N GLY A 448 5.08 67.25 -35.04
CA GLY A 448 4.23 66.82 -33.94
C GLY A 448 4.04 65.29 -33.84
N GLY A 449 4.74 64.52 -34.67
CA GLY A 449 4.61 63.07 -34.76
C GLY A 449 5.07 62.33 -33.50
N TYR A 450 5.99 62.89 -32.71
CA TYR A 450 6.44 62.25 -31.46
C TYR A 450 5.33 62.23 -30.40
N GLN A 451 4.57 63.31 -30.26
CA GLN A 451 3.43 63.35 -29.33
C GLN A 451 2.34 62.35 -29.74
N GLN A 452 2.09 62.20 -31.04
CA GLN A 452 1.15 61.20 -31.54
C GLN A 452 1.65 59.77 -31.30
N TYR A 453 2.96 59.53 -31.45
CA TYR A 453 3.60 58.25 -31.13
C TYR A 453 3.41 57.88 -29.66
N CYS A 454 3.68 58.80 -28.73
CA CYS A 454 3.50 58.54 -27.29
C CYS A 454 2.03 58.24 -26.95
N LYS A 455 1.07 59.01 -27.50
CA LYS A 455 -0.37 58.75 -27.31
C LYS A 455 -0.79 57.38 -27.85
N ASP A 456 -0.36 57.04 -29.06
CA ASP A 456 -0.67 55.73 -29.66
C ASP A 456 -0.04 54.60 -28.81
N LEU A 457 1.21 54.78 -28.37
CA LEU A 457 1.94 53.83 -27.51
C LEU A 457 1.20 53.58 -26.18
N ASP A 458 0.81 54.63 -25.47
CA ASP A 458 0.03 54.54 -24.23
C ASP A 458 -1.30 53.80 -24.44
N ASN A 459 -2.00 54.11 -25.53
CA ASN A 459 -3.25 53.45 -25.89
C ASN A 459 -3.06 51.95 -26.16
N PHE A 460 -2.00 51.56 -26.88
CA PHE A 460 -1.72 50.15 -27.16
C PHE A 460 -1.22 49.39 -25.92
N ILE A 461 -0.45 50.02 -25.05
CA ILE A 461 -0.06 49.46 -23.74
C ILE A 461 -1.32 49.18 -22.91
N SER A 462 -2.26 50.12 -22.83
CA SER A 462 -3.53 49.94 -22.12
C SER A 462 -4.32 48.76 -22.69
N LYS A 463 -4.47 48.68 -24.02
CA LYS A 463 -5.14 47.55 -24.71
C LYS A 463 -4.46 46.21 -24.46
N TYR A 464 -3.13 46.18 -24.39
CA TYR A 464 -2.38 44.96 -24.07
C TYR A 464 -2.61 44.52 -22.63
N ARG A 465 -2.55 45.45 -21.68
CA ARG A 465 -2.81 45.16 -20.26
C ARG A 465 -4.23 44.65 -20.02
N SER A 466 -5.22 45.12 -20.79
CA SER A 466 -6.60 44.62 -20.72
C SER A 466 -6.86 43.30 -21.48
N ALA A 467 -5.91 42.79 -22.26
CA ALA A 467 -6.11 41.54 -23.02
C ALA A 467 -6.07 40.28 -22.14
N GLU A 468 -6.93 39.30 -22.38
CA GLU A 468 -6.87 37.99 -21.68
C GLU A 468 -5.88 37.03 -22.36
N GLY A 469 -5.52 35.93 -21.69
CA GLY A 469 -4.68 34.87 -22.26
C GLY A 469 -3.19 35.15 -22.27
N LYS A 470 -2.73 36.22 -21.59
CA LYS A 470 -1.29 36.54 -21.46
C LYS A 470 -0.57 35.55 -20.54
N GLY A 471 -1.25 35.13 -19.48
CA GLY A 471 -0.67 34.39 -18.38
C GLY A 471 0.33 35.21 -17.55
N ILE A 472 1.31 34.52 -16.97
CA ILE A 472 2.17 35.04 -15.90
C ILE A 472 3.39 35.87 -16.35
N LYS A 473 3.60 36.08 -17.65
CA LYS A 473 4.73 36.85 -18.24
C LYS A 473 4.28 38.12 -18.95
N GLY A 474 3.14 38.68 -18.54
CA GLY A 474 2.52 39.84 -19.19
C GLY A 474 3.42 41.07 -19.17
N GLU A 475 3.88 41.47 -17.98
CA GLU A 475 4.67 42.69 -17.78
C GLU A 475 6.14 42.49 -18.20
N GLU A 476 6.70 41.30 -17.99
CA GLU A 476 8.05 40.94 -18.49
C GLU A 476 8.14 41.00 -20.01
N SER A 477 7.20 40.39 -20.74
CA SER A 477 7.19 40.44 -22.22
C SER A 477 6.96 41.85 -22.76
N LEU A 478 6.14 42.67 -22.07
CA LEU A 478 5.96 44.08 -22.46
C LEU A 478 7.25 44.88 -22.24
N LYS A 479 7.95 44.68 -21.12
CA LYS A 479 9.26 45.31 -20.86
C LYS A 479 10.27 44.99 -21.96
N GLU A 480 10.40 43.72 -22.32
CA GLU A 480 11.30 43.27 -23.40
C GLU A 480 10.94 43.90 -24.75
N TYR A 481 9.64 44.04 -25.06
CA TYR A 481 9.18 44.68 -26.28
C TYR A 481 9.48 46.19 -26.30
N LEU A 482 9.18 46.91 -25.21
CA LEU A 482 9.39 48.35 -25.13
C LEU A 482 10.88 48.71 -25.22
N ALA A 483 11.76 47.91 -24.60
CA ALA A 483 13.21 48.08 -24.74
C ALA A 483 13.67 47.99 -26.21
N LYS A 484 13.07 47.08 -27.01
CA LYS A 484 13.36 46.98 -28.45
C LYS A 484 12.84 48.17 -29.26
N LYS A 485 11.87 48.93 -28.75
CA LYS A 485 11.26 50.11 -29.41
C LYS A 485 11.84 51.44 -28.93
N GLU A 486 12.72 51.43 -27.94
CA GLU A 486 13.35 52.63 -27.39
C GLU A 486 14.10 53.43 -28.46
N SER A 487 14.95 52.78 -29.26
CA SER A 487 15.70 53.42 -30.34
C SER A 487 14.80 54.02 -31.43
N VAL A 488 13.66 53.37 -31.71
CA VAL A 488 12.66 53.89 -32.65
C VAL A 488 12.01 55.16 -32.09
N GLY A 489 11.64 55.15 -30.81
CA GLY A 489 11.11 56.34 -30.13
C GLY A 489 12.09 57.51 -30.13
N GLN A 490 13.37 57.26 -29.84
CA GLN A 490 14.44 58.26 -29.89
C GLN A 490 14.61 58.83 -31.31
N ALA A 491 14.56 57.99 -32.35
CA ALA A 491 14.65 58.44 -33.74
C ALA A 491 13.47 59.33 -34.16
N ILE A 492 12.24 59.00 -33.74
CA ILE A 492 11.05 59.82 -34.00
C ILE A 492 11.17 61.17 -33.27
N MET A 493 11.61 61.17 -32.00
CA MET A 493 11.82 62.40 -31.22
C MET A 493 12.85 63.33 -31.88
N ALA A 494 13.96 62.75 -32.37
CA ALA A 494 15.02 63.51 -33.04
C ALA A 494 14.54 64.13 -34.36
N ALA A 495 13.69 63.41 -35.11
CA ALA A 495 13.13 63.85 -36.38
C ALA A 495 12.04 64.93 -36.24
N ASP A 496 11.37 65.01 -35.09
CA ASP A 496 10.28 65.96 -34.85
C ASP A 496 10.80 67.39 -34.60
N ARG A 497 10.51 68.29 -35.56
CA ARG A 497 10.93 69.69 -35.54
C ARG A 497 10.04 70.61 -34.70
N SER A 498 8.88 70.14 -34.21
CA SER A 498 8.02 70.98 -33.35
C SER A 498 8.44 71.03 -31.88
N LEU A 499 9.35 70.17 -31.45
CA LEU A 499 9.80 70.11 -30.06
C LEU A 499 11.01 71.04 -29.83
N SER A 500 10.90 71.93 -28.84
CA SER A 500 12.05 72.71 -28.36
C SER A 500 13.05 71.84 -27.61
N GLU A 501 14.29 72.32 -27.43
CA GLU A 501 15.31 71.58 -26.67
C GLU A 501 14.88 71.31 -25.21
N GLY A 502 14.14 72.25 -24.60
CA GLY A 502 13.55 72.07 -23.26
C GLY A 502 12.50 70.97 -23.23
N GLN A 503 11.56 70.97 -24.20
CA GLN A 503 10.52 69.94 -24.31
C GLN A 503 11.09 68.55 -24.59
N ARG A 504 12.17 68.45 -25.39
CA ARG A 504 12.87 67.18 -25.63
C ARG A 504 13.43 66.60 -24.33
N LYS A 505 14.09 67.41 -23.50
CA LYS A 505 14.61 66.98 -22.19
C LYS A 505 13.49 66.55 -21.23
N GLU A 506 12.34 67.23 -21.24
CA GLU A 506 11.18 66.84 -20.44
C GLU A 506 10.62 65.48 -20.87
N GLU A 507 10.46 65.24 -22.17
CA GLU A 507 9.98 63.96 -22.70
C GLU A 507 10.99 62.82 -22.50
N GLU A 508 12.30 63.07 -22.61
CA GLU A 508 13.35 62.11 -22.25
C GLU A 508 13.26 61.69 -20.78
N ASN A 509 13.08 62.65 -19.87
CA ASN A 509 12.89 62.38 -18.45
C ASN A 509 11.61 61.58 -18.19
N ARG A 510 10.52 61.92 -18.88
CA ARG A 510 9.25 61.18 -18.80
C ARG A 510 9.41 59.74 -19.28
N ALA A 511 10.02 59.53 -20.45
CA ALA A 511 10.28 58.20 -21.00
C ALA A 511 11.14 57.36 -20.05
N ARG A 512 12.15 57.97 -19.41
CA ARG A 512 12.98 57.31 -18.39
C ARG A 512 12.16 56.85 -17.18
N LEU A 513 11.23 57.68 -16.70
CA LEU A 513 10.34 57.31 -15.60
C LEU A 513 9.40 56.16 -15.98
N GLU A 514 8.86 56.17 -17.20
CA GLU A 514 7.99 55.11 -17.70
C GLU A 514 8.72 53.76 -17.85
N VAL A 515 9.98 53.78 -18.32
CA VAL A 515 10.85 52.59 -18.37
C VAL A 515 11.10 52.04 -16.95
N MET A 516 11.38 52.93 -15.99
CA MET A 516 11.57 52.52 -14.58
C MET A 516 10.30 51.91 -13.98
N GLU A 517 9.13 52.51 -14.23
CA GLU A 517 7.85 51.98 -13.76
C GLU A 517 7.51 50.63 -14.42
N GLN A 518 7.79 50.46 -15.71
CA GLN A 518 7.62 49.16 -16.38
C GLN A 518 8.57 48.09 -15.82
N ALA A 519 9.82 48.47 -15.55
CA ALA A 519 10.78 47.58 -14.91
C ALA A 519 10.28 47.14 -13.51
N ARG A 520 9.77 48.09 -12.71
CA ARG A 520 9.18 47.83 -11.39
C ARG A 520 8.01 46.85 -11.48
N ARG A 521 7.12 46.99 -12.48
CA ARG A 521 5.98 46.07 -12.69
C ARG A 521 6.42 44.66 -13.04
N ALA A 522 7.38 44.51 -13.96
CA ALA A 522 7.93 43.21 -14.32
C ALA A 522 8.63 42.53 -13.13
N ASP A 523 9.38 43.30 -12.33
CA ASP A 523 10.03 42.78 -11.13
C ASP A 523 9.01 42.38 -10.06
N GLU A 524 7.91 43.13 -9.91
CA GLU A 524 6.81 42.79 -9.01
C GLU A 524 6.06 41.51 -9.45
N GLU A 525 5.82 41.34 -10.76
CA GLU A 525 5.26 40.12 -11.36
C GLU A 525 6.16 38.90 -11.05
N LYS A 526 7.46 39.01 -11.34
CA LYS A 526 8.45 37.97 -11.05
C LYS A 526 8.50 37.61 -9.56
N ARG A 527 8.49 38.62 -8.68
CA ARG A 527 8.48 38.43 -7.23
C ARG A 527 7.23 37.67 -6.77
N LYS A 528 6.05 38.03 -7.28
CA LYS A 528 4.78 37.35 -6.94
C LYS A 528 4.78 35.87 -7.34
N ILE A 529 5.35 35.55 -8.51
CA ILE A 529 5.48 34.17 -8.98
C ILE A 529 6.40 33.37 -8.05
N LEU A 530 7.59 33.89 -7.76
CA LEU A 530 8.55 33.22 -6.88
C LEU A 530 8.00 33.03 -5.45
N GLU A 531 7.36 34.07 -4.90
CA GLU A 531 6.72 34.00 -3.58
C GLU A 531 5.62 32.91 -3.54
N LYS A 532 4.86 32.75 -4.63
CA LYS A 532 3.85 31.68 -4.72
C LYS A 532 4.48 30.30 -4.82
N GLN A 533 5.50 30.12 -5.65
CA GLN A 533 6.21 28.84 -5.75
C GLN A 533 6.85 28.41 -4.43
N MET A 534 7.42 29.34 -3.66
CA MET A 534 7.93 29.04 -2.31
C MET A 534 6.81 28.63 -1.35
N LYS A 535 5.65 29.30 -1.40
CA LYS A 535 4.48 28.92 -0.59
C LYS A 535 3.92 27.55 -0.97
N ASP A 536 3.97 27.18 -2.25
CA ASP A 536 3.54 25.87 -2.72
C ASP A 536 4.45 24.78 -2.15
N GLN A 537 5.77 25.00 -2.16
CA GLN A 537 6.72 24.08 -1.53
C GLN A 537 6.44 23.94 -0.03
N GLU A 538 6.29 25.04 0.71
CA GLU A 538 5.95 25.00 2.15
C GLU A 538 4.63 24.24 2.41
N ARG A 539 3.63 24.41 1.54
CA ARG A 539 2.35 23.69 1.62
C ARG A 539 2.54 22.20 1.37
N SER A 540 3.27 21.83 0.31
CA SER A 540 3.59 20.45 -0.04
C SER A 540 4.30 19.76 1.12
N TYR A 541 5.34 20.37 1.69
CA TYR A 541 6.05 19.85 2.86
C TYR A 541 5.10 19.63 4.03
N ARG A 542 4.25 20.62 4.36
CA ARG A 542 3.32 20.52 5.48
C ARG A 542 2.28 19.41 5.30
N GLU A 543 1.72 19.27 4.10
CA GLU A 543 0.71 18.25 3.83
C GLU A 543 1.34 16.84 3.85
N ASN A 544 2.54 16.68 3.27
CA ASN A 544 3.31 15.44 3.35
C ASN A 544 3.60 15.04 4.80
N MET A 545 4.01 15.99 5.65
CA MET A 545 4.24 15.75 7.07
C MET A 545 2.97 15.30 7.79
N LYS A 546 1.85 15.98 7.55
CA LYS A 546 0.57 15.69 8.17
C LYS A 546 0.07 14.29 7.81
N GLN A 547 0.15 13.90 6.53
CA GLN A 547 -0.27 12.57 6.11
C GLN A 547 0.66 11.47 6.64
N LEU A 548 1.96 11.73 6.72
CA LEU A 548 2.92 10.82 7.36
C LEU A 548 2.61 10.63 8.84
N GLU A 549 2.36 11.70 9.60
CA GLU A 549 2.02 11.62 11.02
C GLU A 549 0.76 10.79 11.26
N ASN A 550 -0.28 10.98 10.44
CA ASN A 550 -1.49 10.18 10.50
C ASN A 550 -1.19 8.69 10.27
N LYS A 551 -0.40 8.37 9.24
CA LYS A 551 -0.01 7.00 8.90
C LYS A 551 0.81 6.35 10.04
N MET A 552 1.78 7.07 10.58
CA MET A 552 2.60 6.58 11.69
C MET A 552 1.78 6.29 12.95
N GLU A 553 0.77 7.11 13.25
CA GLU A 553 -0.13 6.87 14.38
C GLU A 553 -1.03 5.65 14.14
N GLU A 554 -1.48 5.43 12.91
CA GLU A 554 -2.22 4.21 12.55
C GLU A 554 -1.35 2.95 12.68
N ASP A 555 -0.14 2.97 12.13
CA ASP A 555 0.83 1.87 12.26
C ASP A 555 1.15 1.59 13.74
N ARG A 556 1.28 2.63 14.57
CA ARG A 556 1.50 2.50 16.01
C ARG A 556 0.32 1.83 16.73
N LYS A 557 -0.91 2.18 16.36
CA LYS A 557 -2.13 1.53 16.90
C LYS A 557 -2.20 0.05 16.51
N ASN A 558 -1.89 -0.27 15.26
CA ASN A 558 -1.89 -1.64 14.77
C ASN A 558 -0.83 -2.49 15.47
N ALA A 559 0.40 -1.98 15.62
CA ALA A 559 1.46 -2.64 16.36
C ALA A 559 1.11 -2.83 17.85
N ALA A 560 0.44 -1.85 18.48
CA ALA A 560 -0.02 -1.96 19.85
C ALA A 560 -1.09 -3.06 20.02
N LYS A 561 -2.02 -3.18 19.06
CA LYS A 561 -3.05 -4.22 19.03
C LYS A 561 -2.44 -5.62 18.86
N GLU A 562 -1.47 -5.77 17.97
CA GLU A 562 -0.70 -7.03 17.80
C GLU A 562 -0.01 -7.43 19.11
N PHE A 563 0.67 -6.46 19.75
CA PHE A 563 1.36 -6.68 21.01
C PHE A 563 0.40 -7.13 22.12
N GLU A 564 -0.73 -6.44 22.28
CA GLU A 564 -1.72 -6.76 23.32
C GLU A 564 -2.30 -8.16 23.14
N MET A 565 -2.60 -8.55 21.89
CA MET A 565 -3.08 -9.90 21.59
C MET A 565 -2.07 -10.98 21.99
N THR A 566 -0.81 -10.80 21.60
CA THR A 566 0.26 -11.75 21.93
C THR A 566 0.46 -11.86 23.44
N LEU A 567 0.44 -10.72 24.14
CA LEU A 567 0.57 -10.68 25.59
C LEU A 567 -0.58 -11.44 26.27
N ASN A 568 -1.82 -11.20 25.84
CA ASN A 568 -3.00 -11.86 26.40
C ASN A 568 -2.96 -13.38 26.18
N SER A 569 -2.53 -13.85 25.01
CA SER A 569 -2.35 -15.28 24.73
C SER A 569 -1.29 -15.92 25.64
N LYS A 570 -0.13 -15.28 25.82
CA LYS A 570 0.90 -15.79 26.75
C LYS A 570 0.46 -15.77 28.21
N LEU A 571 -0.27 -14.74 28.65
CA LEU A 571 -0.81 -14.67 30.01
C LEU A 571 -1.81 -15.79 30.28
N LYS A 572 -2.71 -16.06 29.32
CA LYS A 572 -3.66 -17.17 29.40
C LYS A 572 -2.93 -18.51 29.50
N GLU A 573 -1.95 -18.73 28.63
CA GLU A 573 -1.16 -19.96 28.59
C GLU A 573 -0.36 -20.18 29.89
N LYS A 574 0.25 -19.12 30.44
CA LYS A 574 0.93 -19.15 31.74
C LYS A 574 -0.02 -19.58 32.86
N TYR A 575 -1.22 -19.00 32.88
CA TYR A 575 -2.24 -19.36 33.88
C TYR A 575 -2.65 -20.84 33.77
N GLU A 576 -2.82 -21.36 32.56
CA GLU A 576 -3.14 -22.78 32.33
C GLU A 576 -2.01 -23.71 32.78
N LEU A 577 -0.75 -23.35 32.54
CA LEU A 577 0.41 -24.12 33.02
C LEU A 577 0.46 -24.18 34.55
N LEU A 578 0.21 -23.06 35.24
CA LEU A 578 0.13 -23.02 36.71
C LEU A 578 -1.02 -23.90 37.23
N LYS A 579 -2.21 -23.81 36.61
CA LYS A 579 -3.36 -24.65 36.98
C LYS A 579 -3.07 -26.15 36.82
N GLN A 580 -2.22 -26.53 35.86
CA GLN A 580 -1.79 -27.90 35.61
C GLN A 580 -0.57 -28.33 36.44
N GLY A 581 -0.02 -27.45 37.28
CA GLY A 581 1.13 -27.73 38.16
C GLY A 581 2.49 -27.69 37.46
N PHE A 582 2.61 -27.02 36.31
CA PHE A 582 3.88 -26.87 35.58
C PHE A 582 4.59 -25.54 35.93
N ASP A 583 5.01 -25.39 37.18
CA ASP A 583 5.59 -24.15 37.71
C ASP A 583 6.83 -23.68 36.94
N GLU A 584 7.75 -24.60 36.60
CA GLU A 584 8.97 -24.26 35.85
C GLU A 584 8.66 -23.75 34.43
N LYS A 585 7.70 -24.38 33.73
CA LYS A 585 7.27 -23.89 32.41
C LYS A 585 6.57 -22.53 32.51
N ALA A 586 5.78 -22.31 33.56
CA ALA A 586 5.15 -21.03 33.79
C ALA A 586 6.16 -19.90 34.10
N LYS A 587 7.29 -20.22 34.76
CA LYS A 587 8.42 -19.29 34.95
C LYS A 587 9.10 -18.92 33.63
N LEU A 588 9.36 -19.90 32.76
CA LEU A 588 9.91 -19.64 31.42
C LEU A 588 8.98 -18.72 30.61
N MET A 589 7.67 -18.99 30.65
CA MET A 589 6.67 -18.15 30.00
C MET A 589 6.61 -16.74 30.59
N GLN A 590 6.84 -16.57 31.89
CA GLN A 590 6.97 -15.25 32.51
C GLN A 590 8.21 -14.50 31.98
N ALA A 591 9.35 -15.17 31.83
CA ALA A 591 10.56 -14.56 31.28
C ALA A 591 10.35 -14.08 29.83
N GLU A 592 9.61 -14.83 29.02
CA GLU A 592 9.21 -14.42 27.67
C GLU A 592 8.30 -13.18 27.71
N ILE A 593 7.30 -13.15 28.61
CA ILE A 593 6.42 -11.98 28.80
C ILE A 593 7.25 -10.74 29.19
N ASP A 594 8.20 -10.89 30.11
CA ASP A 594 9.08 -9.79 30.53
C ASP A 594 9.97 -9.29 29.38
N SER A 595 10.46 -10.21 28.55
CA SER A 595 11.23 -9.88 27.34
C SER A 595 10.37 -9.07 26.35
N LEU A 596 9.13 -9.50 26.10
CA LEU A 596 8.19 -8.76 25.25
C LEU A 596 7.89 -7.36 25.80
N MET A 597 7.68 -7.23 27.11
CA MET A 597 7.44 -5.92 27.73
C MET A 597 8.66 -4.99 27.60
N LYS A 598 9.88 -5.51 27.72
CA LYS A 598 11.12 -4.76 27.47
C LYS A 598 11.25 -4.33 26.00
N GLU A 599 10.89 -5.20 25.05
CA GLU A 599 10.88 -4.88 23.62
C GLU A 599 9.94 -3.69 23.34
N LYS A 600 8.71 -3.72 23.88
CA LYS A 600 7.74 -2.63 23.76
C LYS A 600 8.28 -1.31 24.31
N ALA A 601 8.92 -1.33 25.48
CA ALA A 601 9.52 -0.14 26.08
C ALA A 601 10.62 0.45 25.18
N LYS A 602 11.54 -0.38 24.67
CA LYS A 602 12.59 0.05 23.74
C LYS A 602 12.04 0.65 22.44
N ASN A 603 10.97 0.07 21.90
CA ASN A 603 10.35 0.58 20.67
C ASN A 603 9.60 1.89 20.91
N ALA A 604 9.10 2.16 22.12
CA ALA A 604 8.51 3.44 22.49
C ALA A 604 9.56 4.57 22.64
N GLU A 605 10.81 4.24 22.99
CA GLU A 605 11.90 5.21 23.15
C GLU A 605 12.57 5.63 21.82
N LYS A 606 12.39 4.85 20.75
CA LYS A 606 12.89 5.19 19.41
C LYS A 606 12.10 6.38 18.84
N LYS A 607 12.66 7.59 18.93
CA LYS A 607 12.16 8.75 18.18
C LYS A 607 12.30 8.49 16.67
N PRO A 608 11.35 8.93 15.83
CA PRO A 608 11.49 8.77 14.38
C PRO A 608 12.70 9.54 13.87
N SER A 609 13.61 8.87 13.16
CA SER A 609 14.83 9.46 12.57
C SER A 609 14.53 10.58 11.57
N PHE A 610 13.32 10.59 11.01
CA PHE A 610 12.82 11.57 10.06
C PHE A 610 12.85 13.01 10.57
N PHE A 611 12.33 13.25 11.79
CA PHE A 611 12.22 14.59 12.37
C PHE A 611 13.60 15.21 12.64
N SER A 612 14.60 14.37 12.93
CA SER A 612 16.00 14.80 13.10
C SER A 612 16.71 15.10 11.78
N ARG A 613 16.47 14.32 10.71
CA ARG A 613 17.16 14.47 9.42
C ARG A 613 16.66 15.65 8.58
N MET A 614 15.42 16.09 8.76
CA MET A 614 14.85 17.23 8.03
C MET A 614 15.24 18.59 8.60
N GLY A 615 15.60 18.67 9.89
CA GLY A 615 16.23 19.88 10.44
C GLY A 615 17.59 20.21 9.80
N GLU A 616 18.25 19.19 9.22
CA GLU A 616 19.55 19.30 8.56
C GLU A 616 19.47 19.32 7.03
N ASN A 617 18.34 18.94 6.42
CA ASN A 617 18.18 18.80 4.96
C ASN A 617 16.95 19.52 4.41
N VAL A 618 16.76 20.80 4.75
CA VAL A 618 16.04 21.71 3.85
C VAL A 618 16.95 21.89 2.63
N PRO A 619 16.55 21.49 1.41
CA PRO A 619 17.37 21.75 0.24
C PRO A 619 17.49 23.28 0.08
N GLU A 620 18.72 23.81 0.08
CA GLU A 620 19.01 25.10 -0.55
C GLU A 620 18.73 24.96 -2.06
N CYS A 621 17.47 25.01 -2.44
CA CYS A 621 17.06 24.90 -3.83
C CYS A 621 17.19 26.28 -4.51
N GLY A 622 18.30 26.46 -5.22
CA GLY A 622 18.34 27.23 -6.46
C GLY A 622 18.77 28.70 -6.37
N GLN A 623 20.07 28.97 -6.33
CA GLN A 623 20.61 30.13 -7.04
C GLN A 623 20.59 29.82 -8.55
N PRO A 624 20.06 30.70 -9.42
CA PRO A 624 20.20 30.54 -10.87
C PRO A 624 21.67 30.75 -11.29
N PRO A 625 22.16 30.07 -12.34
CA PRO A 625 23.54 30.22 -12.79
C PRO A 625 23.73 31.60 -13.44
N MET A 626 24.30 32.55 -12.72
CA MET A 626 24.79 33.81 -13.29
C MET A 626 26.27 33.62 -13.67
N ARG A 627 26.54 33.36 -14.96
CA ARG A 627 27.86 33.61 -15.55
C ARG A 627 27.81 34.89 -16.37
N GLY A 628 28.61 35.89 -15.97
CA GLY A 628 28.99 37.03 -16.81
C GLY A 628 28.98 38.40 -16.12
N ASN A 629 30.12 38.77 -15.51
CA ASN A 629 30.66 40.12 -15.21
C ASN A 629 29.99 41.31 -15.95
N THR A 630 29.74 42.50 -15.40
CA THR A 630 30.49 43.35 -14.44
C THR A 630 29.56 44.39 -13.77
N GLY A 631 29.96 44.90 -12.59
CA GLY A 631 29.74 46.32 -12.22
C GLY A 631 28.63 46.65 -11.21
N GLU A 632 29.03 46.77 -9.94
CA GLU A 632 28.50 47.62 -8.86
C GLU A 632 26.97 47.86 -8.74
N GLY A 633 26.37 47.21 -7.73
CA GLY A 633 25.09 47.60 -7.15
C GLY A 633 24.81 46.82 -5.88
N ARG A 634 24.84 47.48 -4.71
CA ARG A 634 24.57 46.89 -3.40
C ARG A 634 23.21 46.17 -3.39
N SER A 635 23.21 44.85 -3.16
CA SER A 635 22.01 44.02 -3.08
C SER A 635 21.34 44.10 -1.70
N PHE A 636 20.06 44.49 -1.65
CA PHE A 636 19.23 44.55 -0.44
C PHE A 636 18.41 43.26 -0.20
N VAL A 637 18.84 42.14 -0.77
CA VAL A 637 18.09 40.86 -0.79
C VAL A 637 18.58 39.80 0.25
N PRO A 638 19.84 39.80 0.76
CA PRO A 638 20.26 38.76 1.71
C PRO A 638 19.65 38.83 3.12
N GLU A 639 19.06 39.95 3.54
CA GLU A 639 18.60 40.14 4.93
C GLU A 639 17.20 39.57 5.21
N LEU A 640 16.31 39.53 4.23
CA LEU A 640 14.97 38.94 4.41
C LEU A 640 15.02 37.42 4.56
N GLN A 641 15.97 36.77 3.88
CA GLN A 641 16.16 35.32 3.92
C GLN A 641 16.72 34.85 5.27
N ARG A 642 17.60 35.65 5.92
CA ARG A 642 18.07 35.38 7.30
C ARG A 642 17.03 35.73 8.37
N SER A 643 16.24 36.79 8.19
CA SER A 643 15.28 37.25 9.19
C SER A 643 14.05 36.33 9.34
N LEU A 644 13.63 35.65 8.27
CA LEU A 644 12.54 34.67 8.34
C LEU A 644 12.99 33.29 8.83
N MET A 645 14.17 32.81 8.42
CA MET A 645 14.70 31.51 8.87
C MET A 645 15.01 31.50 10.38
N GLY A 646 15.53 32.60 10.94
CA GLY A 646 15.79 32.73 12.39
C GLY A 646 14.54 32.78 13.28
N LYS A 647 13.34 32.99 12.71
CA LYS A 647 12.07 33.05 13.47
C LYS A 647 11.38 31.69 13.61
N LEU A 648 11.80 30.67 12.85
CA LEU A 648 11.28 29.29 12.97
C LEU A 648 12.07 28.48 14.01
N GLU A 649 13.38 28.69 14.14
CA GLU A 649 14.21 28.02 15.17
C GLU A 649 13.88 28.47 16.61
N THR A 650 13.29 29.65 16.79
CA THR A 650 13.00 30.22 18.11
C THR A 650 11.61 29.87 18.67
N LYS A 651 10.72 29.25 17.86
CA LYS A 651 9.39 28.81 18.33
C LYS A 651 9.32 27.35 18.79
N GLY A 652 10.30 26.51 18.47
CA GLY A 652 10.38 25.12 18.95
C GLY A 652 11.11 24.90 20.28
N ARG A 653 11.59 25.97 20.93
CA ARG A 653 12.46 25.90 22.13
C ARG A 653 11.86 26.50 23.40
N LYS A 654 10.56 26.83 23.42
CA LYS A 654 9.86 27.40 24.57
C LYS A 654 8.58 26.64 24.95
N GLU A 655 8.65 25.31 25.05
CA GLU A 655 7.66 24.50 25.80
C GLU A 655 8.37 23.34 26.52
N THR A 656 9.42 23.63 27.26
CA THR A 656 10.00 22.71 28.27
C THR A 656 10.75 23.53 29.31
N THR A 657 10.03 24.38 30.06
CA THR A 657 10.45 24.89 31.38
C THR A 657 9.30 25.67 32.00
N SER A 658 8.37 24.95 32.62
CA SER A 658 7.74 25.29 33.90
C SER A 658 7.11 24.03 34.48
#